data_AF-A0A0G0UQS3-F1
#
_entry.id   AF-A0A0G0UQS3-F1
#
_cell.length_a   1.000
_cell.length_b   1.000
_cell.length_c   1.000
_cell.angle_alpha   90.00
_cell.angle_beta   90.00
_cell.angle_gamma   90.00
#
_symmetry.space_group_name_H-M   'P 1'
#
loop_
_entity.id
_entity.type
_entity.pdbx_description
1 polymer ?
#
loop_
_entity_poly.entity_id
_entity_poly.type
_entity_poly.pdbx_seq_one_letter_code
_entity_poly.pdbx_strand_id
1 'polypeptide(L)'
;MNFISDIPTILQWYVPITLMGIIFLPLTSRIFSSFYDRGYIFSKILGILLISYSVWLVGSLRIMPFNSQTIVIVLIGWAVVIIFIVIPDLIRYKANKDSRFRGNDRVDRINKFRIPTKLILFEELFFLAGLLFWSYIRGHEPSIHGLEKFMDFGFINSILNTSYFPPQDMWLAPRVTEGLAPAQNPEQSGLVPSAVEGFFINYYYFGHYLTALLTKLTRLPSSITYNLMLSTIFAFCLTGSFSIGFNLFARVKKQFSRFNALVSGLLTALLVTLAGNLHTIYILTRGYENEHPVPFWRIFGISNQINYWYPNATRFIPNTIHEFPSYSWVVADLHGHVLDIPFVLLTIAVLLAIFLKFQVSNSNFQTISKPQFLNSKQNSLNINNLKFVWNLIIGNWEFLLLGLLTAVMYMTNAWDGLIYLGLSLLVISTIHFIQPFRSSFPQFSIFNFQFSKPKQNSKYKKNNLEFARLPARQGYWNLIGIWILIIGSFAVFSFPFNRYFVPFVHGIGVVGGYEMGQALGLIKGEAASVVNIGPFLLEKGNNLSSPLWMLGVLWGFFYFNILLLFLSMYMRIKHRTNSNLTNIRVHSNIIRVIRELEPSTLFLLALIIVSTGLLIVPEFFYAKDIYPGHYRANTMFKLGYQAFIMLSIVSGYTIISLRDYVLKLKSSGQNVLYRFLQVFFIFDMAFLILVMIYPYFSIDSYYGAFKDKKLGGRSYEGLDGTVWMTISHLDDYEAILWLKSQAKPDLASRDNPTMASPVILEAVGESYTDYARISSHTGFPTVLGWPVHEWLWRGSYDEPGKRVEEVRQIYEGTDKQSVLSLLNNFNVTYIVIGKLEREKYPNLNEKLLLSLGEKVFESGETAIYKVKY
;
A
#
# COMPACT_ATOMS: atom_id res chain seq x y z
N MET A 1 -24.88 2.51 -23.22
CA MET A 1 -23.59 2.04 -23.75
C MET A 1 -23.52 0.52 -23.62
N ASN A 2 -22.53 -0.17 -24.21
CA ASN A 2 -22.35 -1.62 -24.06
C ASN A 2 -20.90 -1.90 -23.68
N PHE A 3 -20.62 -2.77 -22.72
CA PHE A 3 -19.27 -3.15 -22.29
C PHE A 3 -18.33 -3.51 -23.44
N ILE A 4 -18.85 -4.09 -24.54
CA ILE A 4 -18.06 -4.44 -25.72
C ILE A 4 -17.39 -3.19 -26.35
N SER A 5 -18.01 -2.00 -26.27
CA SER A 5 -17.42 -0.77 -26.81
C SER A 5 -16.17 -0.32 -26.05
N ASP A 6 -16.01 -0.75 -24.80
CA ASP A 6 -14.93 -0.31 -23.92
C ASP A 6 -13.72 -1.25 -24.00
N ILE A 7 -13.87 -2.43 -24.62
CA ILE A 7 -12.80 -3.43 -24.78
C ILE A 7 -11.56 -2.85 -25.48
N PRO A 8 -11.66 -2.10 -26.60
CA PRO A 8 -10.47 -1.50 -27.23
C PRO A 8 -9.72 -0.56 -26.27
N THR A 9 -10.44 0.25 -25.50
CA THR A 9 -9.87 1.18 -24.51
C THR A 9 -9.19 0.42 -23.37
N ILE A 10 -9.82 -0.64 -22.86
CA ILE A 10 -9.24 -1.52 -21.84
C ILE A 10 -7.96 -2.19 -22.37
N LEU A 11 -7.95 -2.64 -23.64
CA LEU A 11 -6.78 -3.25 -24.26
C LEU A 11 -5.64 -2.23 -24.48
N GLN A 12 -5.95 -1.00 -24.88
CA GLN A 12 -4.97 0.10 -24.99
C GLN A 12 -4.27 0.37 -23.65
N TRP A 13 -4.98 0.24 -22.53
CA TRP A 13 -4.43 0.33 -21.19
C TRP A 13 -3.63 -0.90 -20.75
N TYR A 14 -4.15 -2.09 -21.07
CA TYR A 14 -3.55 -3.38 -20.68
C TYR A 14 -2.23 -3.69 -21.40
N VAL A 15 -2.11 -3.35 -22.69
CA VAL A 15 -0.93 -3.69 -23.51
C VAL A 15 0.37 -3.14 -22.92
N PRO A 16 0.50 -1.85 -22.57
CA PRO A 16 1.72 -1.32 -21.94
C PRO A 16 2.10 -2.03 -20.64
N ILE A 17 1.12 -2.35 -19.79
CA ILE A 17 1.34 -3.08 -18.53
C ILE A 17 1.92 -4.47 -18.82
N THR A 18 1.41 -5.16 -19.84
CA THR A 18 1.91 -6.48 -20.23
C THR A 18 3.29 -6.43 -20.87
N LEU A 19 3.57 -5.43 -21.70
CA LEU A 19 4.90 -5.21 -22.26
C LEU A 19 5.94 -4.96 -21.16
N MET A 20 5.62 -4.12 -20.16
CA MET A 20 6.49 -3.93 -18.99
C MET A 20 6.72 -5.25 -18.25
N GLY A 21 5.67 -6.06 -18.03
CA GLY A 21 5.82 -7.39 -17.43
C GLY A 21 6.80 -8.28 -18.21
N ILE A 22 6.67 -8.34 -19.53
CA ILE A 22 7.57 -9.15 -20.38
C ILE A 22 9.02 -8.66 -20.28
N ILE A 23 9.24 -7.34 -20.33
CA ILE A 23 10.58 -6.74 -20.23
C ILE A 23 11.23 -7.06 -18.88
N PHE A 24 10.48 -6.98 -17.78
CA PHE A 24 10.98 -7.18 -16.42
C PHE A 24 10.96 -8.64 -15.94
N LEU A 25 10.34 -9.56 -16.68
CA LEU A 25 10.29 -10.99 -16.35
C LEU A 25 11.67 -11.64 -16.10
N PRO A 26 12.74 -11.33 -16.86
CA PRO A 26 14.05 -11.91 -16.57
C PRO A 26 14.62 -11.46 -15.22
N LEU A 27 14.38 -10.20 -14.84
CA LEU A 27 14.78 -9.67 -13.54
C LEU A 27 14.00 -10.37 -12.43
N THR A 28 12.66 -10.40 -12.51
CA THR A 28 11.83 -11.07 -11.49
C THR A 28 12.11 -12.56 -11.42
N SER A 29 12.40 -13.24 -12.53
CA SER A 29 12.78 -14.66 -12.51
C SER A 29 14.02 -14.97 -11.68
N ARG A 30 14.92 -13.99 -11.48
CA ARG A 30 16.05 -14.09 -10.54
C ARG A 30 15.64 -13.83 -9.10
N ILE A 31 14.81 -12.80 -8.87
CA ILE A 31 14.27 -12.47 -7.54
C ILE A 31 13.48 -13.66 -6.99
N PHE A 32 12.59 -14.19 -7.80
CA PHE A 32 11.63 -15.25 -7.51
C PHE A 32 12.10 -16.61 -8.05
N SER A 33 13.42 -16.85 -8.05
CA SER A 33 13.96 -18.17 -8.46
C SER A 33 13.50 -19.31 -7.55
N SER A 34 13.04 -18.99 -6.34
CA SER A 34 12.39 -19.90 -5.39
C SER A 34 10.90 -20.08 -5.65
N PHE A 35 10.26 -19.30 -6.52
CA PHE A 35 8.86 -19.53 -6.90
C PHE A 35 8.78 -20.50 -8.06
N TYR A 36 7.64 -21.17 -8.17
CA TYR A 36 7.34 -22.07 -9.27
C TYR A 36 7.08 -21.27 -10.56
N ASP A 37 6.25 -20.22 -10.48
CA ASP A 37 5.85 -19.29 -11.55
C ASP A 37 6.94 -18.28 -11.97
N ARG A 38 8.05 -18.20 -11.22
CA ARG A 38 9.14 -17.22 -11.40
C ARG A 38 8.73 -15.76 -11.18
N GLY A 39 7.65 -15.53 -10.44
CA GLY A 39 7.17 -14.19 -10.11
C GLY A 39 6.72 -13.42 -11.34
N TYR A 40 5.98 -14.08 -12.25
CA TYR A 40 5.53 -13.46 -13.49
C TYR A 40 4.59 -12.28 -13.23
N ILE A 41 3.53 -12.42 -12.43
CA ILE A 41 2.66 -11.28 -12.11
C ILE A 41 3.43 -10.09 -11.49
N PHE A 42 4.40 -10.39 -10.63
CA PHE A 42 5.26 -9.39 -9.98
C PHE A 42 6.19 -8.67 -10.95
N SER A 43 6.41 -9.18 -12.17
CA SER A 43 7.17 -8.48 -13.21
C SER A 43 6.47 -7.21 -13.68
N LYS A 44 5.13 -7.23 -13.78
CA LYS A 44 4.33 -6.06 -14.14
C LYS A 44 4.43 -4.99 -13.05
N ILE A 45 4.24 -5.39 -11.79
CA ILE A 45 4.31 -4.49 -10.62
C ILE A 45 5.71 -3.91 -10.47
N LEU A 46 6.75 -4.74 -10.53
CA LEU A 46 8.14 -4.28 -10.42
C LEU A 46 8.56 -3.39 -11.60
N GLY A 47 8.10 -3.71 -12.81
CA GLY A 47 8.36 -2.89 -14.00
C GLY A 47 7.75 -1.50 -13.87
N ILE A 48 6.46 -1.43 -13.52
CA ILE A 48 5.76 -0.16 -13.23
C ILE A 48 6.52 0.60 -12.14
N LEU A 49 6.86 -0.04 -11.02
CA LEU A 49 7.57 0.60 -9.90
C LEU A 49 8.92 1.20 -10.33
N LEU A 50 9.77 0.42 -11.01
CA LEU A 50 11.13 0.85 -11.34
C LEU A 50 11.13 1.96 -12.40
N ILE A 51 10.24 1.88 -13.39
CA ILE A 51 10.07 2.95 -14.38
C ILE A 51 9.55 4.20 -13.68
N SER A 52 8.49 4.08 -12.90
CA SER A 52 7.86 5.22 -12.24
C SER A 52 8.79 5.91 -11.26
N TYR A 53 9.48 5.16 -10.41
CA TYR A 53 10.47 5.72 -9.48
C TYR A 53 11.60 6.43 -10.22
N SER A 54 12.09 5.85 -11.33
CA SER A 54 13.16 6.46 -12.12
C SER A 54 12.71 7.75 -12.80
N VAL A 55 11.52 7.77 -13.41
CA VAL A 55 10.93 8.98 -14.03
C VAL A 55 10.66 10.06 -12.97
N TRP A 56 10.12 9.66 -11.82
CA TRP A 56 9.86 10.59 -10.71
C TRP A 56 11.16 11.17 -10.18
N LEU A 57 12.19 10.34 -9.98
CA LEU A 57 13.48 10.79 -9.48
C LEU A 57 14.16 11.77 -10.43
N VAL A 58 14.22 11.48 -11.74
CA VAL A 58 14.81 12.42 -12.70
C VAL A 58 14.00 13.72 -12.84
N GLY A 59 12.68 13.66 -12.64
CA GLY A 59 11.80 14.83 -12.57
C GLY A 59 12.03 15.65 -11.30
N SER A 60 12.09 15.01 -10.13
CA SER A 60 12.38 15.65 -8.83
C SER A 60 13.77 16.28 -8.79
N LEU A 61 14.76 15.65 -9.44
CA LEU A 61 16.11 16.19 -9.59
C LEU A 61 16.23 17.23 -10.72
N ARG A 62 15.13 17.53 -11.44
CA ARG A 62 15.08 18.46 -12.58
C ARG A 62 16.06 18.14 -13.71
N ILE A 63 16.31 16.85 -13.94
CA ILE A 63 17.18 16.35 -15.03
C ILE A 63 16.38 16.23 -16.33
N MET A 64 15.17 15.64 -16.27
CA MET A 64 14.27 15.49 -17.42
C MET A 64 12.83 15.77 -16.99
N PRO A 65 12.01 16.44 -17.82
CA PRO A 65 10.62 16.73 -17.50
C PRO A 65 9.74 15.48 -17.53
N PHE A 66 8.65 15.48 -16.77
CA PHE A 66 7.63 14.44 -16.75
C PHE A 66 6.77 14.51 -18.03
N ASN A 67 7.23 13.87 -19.10
CA ASN A 67 6.49 13.72 -20.35
C ASN A 67 6.57 12.28 -20.92
N SER A 68 5.79 11.97 -21.96
CA SER A 68 5.77 10.63 -22.55
C SER A 68 7.14 10.21 -23.14
N GLN A 69 7.97 11.17 -23.59
CA GLN A 69 9.31 10.87 -24.13
C GLN A 69 10.25 10.39 -23.02
N THR A 70 10.27 11.08 -21.87
CA THR A 70 11.05 10.68 -20.70
C THR A 70 10.67 9.29 -20.21
N ILE A 71 9.36 8.97 -20.17
CA ILE A 71 8.88 7.64 -19.78
C ILE A 71 9.45 6.56 -20.72
N VAL A 72 9.40 6.78 -22.04
CA VAL A 72 9.92 5.82 -23.04
C VAL A 72 11.44 5.69 -22.96
N ILE A 73 12.18 6.79 -22.78
CA ILE A 73 13.64 6.79 -22.62
C ILE A 73 14.04 5.96 -21.40
N VAL A 74 13.37 6.16 -20.26
CA VAL A 74 13.62 5.40 -19.03
C VAL A 74 13.27 3.92 -19.22
N LEU A 75 12.16 3.60 -19.89
CA LEU A 75 11.78 2.22 -20.22
C LEU A 75 12.86 1.52 -21.06
N ILE A 76 13.37 2.18 -22.09
CA ILE A 76 14.47 1.66 -22.93
C ILE A 76 15.74 1.47 -22.10
N GLY A 77 16.07 2.44 -21.24
CA GLY A 77 17.21 2.34 -20.32
C GLY A 77 17.13 1.10 -19.43
N TRP A 78 15.97 0.83 -18.84
CA TRP A 78 15.74 -0.38 -18.05
C TRP A 78 15.82 -1.67 -18.88
N ALA A 79 15.25 -1.69 -20.09
CA ALA A 79 15.37 -2.83 -20.98
C ALA A 79 16.85 -3.17 -21.29
N VAL A 80 17.68 -2.15 -21.54
CA VAL A 80 19.12 -2.30 -21.74
C VAL A 80 19.81 -2.84 -20.48
N VAL A 81 19.51 -2.28 -19.31
CA VAL A 81 20.05 -2.77 -18.02
C VAL A 81 19.69 -4.25 -17.81
N ILE A 82 18.45 -4.64 -18.08
CA ILE A 82 18.00 -6.04 -17.95
C ILE A 82 18.72 -6.96 -18.94
N ILE A 83 18.95 -6.51 -20.18
CA ILE A 83 19.74 -7.27 -21.16
C ILE A 83 21.15 -7.53 -20.62
N PHE A 84 21.84 -6.51 -20.09
CA PHE A 84 23.17 -6.66 -19.48
C PHE A 84 23.16 -7.58 -18.26
N ILE A 85 22.11 -7.52 -17.45
CA ILE A 85 21.89 -8.41 -16.33
C ILE A 85 21.79 -9.85 -16.83
N VAL A 86 21.01 -10.13 -17.88
CA VAL A 86 20.64 -11.48 -18.38
C VAL A 86 21.72 -12.16 -19.23
N ILE A 87 22.45 -11.42 -20.08
CA ILE A 87 23.44 -11.98 -21.02
C ILE A 87 24.45 -12.94 -20.34
N PRO A 88 25.07 -12.60 -19.18
CA PRO A 88 26.01 -13.50 -18.51
C PRO A 88 25.41 -14.86 -18.13
N ASP A 89 24.13 -14.91 -17.75
CA ASP A 89 23.45 -16.16 -17.41
C ASP A 89 23.21 -17.03 -18.64
N LEU A 90 22.84 -16.42 -19.77
CA LEU A 90 22.65 -17.12 -21.04
C LEU A 90 23.98 -17.70 -21.57
N ILE A 91 25.07 -16.93 -21.49
CA ILE A 91 26.41 -17.38 -21.86
C ILE A 91 26.83 -18.57 -20.99
N ARG A 92 26.65 -18.48 -19.66
CA ARG A 92 26.95 -19.58 -18.72
C ARG A 92 26.09 -20.82 -18.97
N TYR A 93 24.81 -20.62 -19.33
CA TYR A 93 23.91 -21.73 -19.67
C TYR A 93 24.37 -22.45 -20.93
N LYS A 94 24.73 -21.70 -21.99
CA LYS A 94 25.20 -22.27 -23.26
C LYS A 94 26.56 -22.98 -23.10
N ALA A 95 27.51 -22.37 -22.40
CA ALA A 95 28.83 -22.96 -22.12
C ALA A 95 28.74 -24.29 -21.35
N ASN A 96 27.83 -24.38 -20.36
CA ASN A 96 27.60 -25.63 -19.61
C ASN A 96 26.85 -26.70 -20.42
N LYS A 97 26.11 -26.31 -21.46
CA LYS A 97 25.42 -27.23 -22.38
C LYS A 97 26.41 -27.87 -23.37
N ASP A 98 27.43 -27.12 -23.79
CA ASP A 98 28.49 -27.61 -24.70
C ASP A 98 29.57 -28.44 -23.98
N SER A 99 29.74 -28.28 -22.66
CA SER A 99 30.58 -29.19 -21.87
C SER A 99 29.90 -30.55 -21.68
N ARG A 100 30.37 -31.57 -22.42
CA ARG A 100 29.98 -33.00 -22.35
C ARG A 100 30.33 -33.69 -21.00
N PHE A 101 29.98 -33.11 -19.85
CA PHE A 101 30.13 -33.82 -18.57
C PHE A 101 28.93 -34.74 -18.30
N ARG A 102 29.18 -36.05 -18.42
CA ARG A 102 28.32 -37.17 -18.02
C ARG A 102 28.23 -37.21 -16.48
N GLY A 103 27.02 -37.10 -15.95
CA GLY A 103 26.72 -37.30 -14.52
C GLY A 103 25.25 -37.00 -14.21
N ASN A 104 24.66 -37.75 -13.28
CA ASN A 104 23.22 -37.81 -12.94
C ASN A 104 22.56 -36.49 -12.49
N ASP A 105 23.28 -35.36 -12.48
CA ASP A 105 22.78 -34.02 -12.09
C ASP A 105 21.95 -33.30 -13.18
N ARG A 106 21.71 -33.95 -14.33
CA ARG A 106 20.97 -33.34 -15.46
C ARG A 106 19.56 -32.89 -15.07
N VAL A 107 18.91 -33.55 -14.11
CA VAL A 107 17.50 -33.26 -13.76
C VAL A 107 17.35 -31.98 -12.93
N ASP A 108 18.32 -31.64 -12.07
CA ASP A 108 18.22 -30.46 -11.19
C ASP A 108 18.72 -29.16 -11.84
N ARG A 109 19.69 -29.24 -12.76
CA ARG A 109 20.23 -28.05 -13.43
C ARG A 109 19.40 -27.59 -14.64
N ILE A 110 18.81 -28.51 -15.40
CA ILE A 110 17.97 -28.19 -16.58
C ILE A 110 16.63 -27.54 -16.15
N ASN A 111 16.12 -27.86 -14.96
CA ASN A 111 14.90 -27.27 -14.41
C ASN A 111 15.07 -25.83 -13.87
N LYS A 112 16.31 -25.34 -13.70
CA LYS A 112 16.57 -24.03 -13.09
C LYS A 112 16.21 -22.83 -13.98
N PHE A 113 16.02 -23.04 -15.28
CA PHE A 113 15.67 -21.99 -16.27
C PHE A 113 14.38 -22.24 -17.06
N ARG A 114 13.65 -23.34 -16.81
CA ARG A 114 12.40 -23.59 -17.54
C ARG A 114 11.28 -22.73 -16.96
N ILE A 115 10.88 -21.71 -17.70
CA ILE A 115 9.71 -20.87 -17.40
C ILE A 115 8.44 -21.73 -17.56
N PRO A 116 7.55 -21.82 -16.55
CA PRO A 116 6.34 -22.64 -16.63
C PRO A 116 5.26 -21.93 -17.45
N THR A 117 5.38 -21.96 -18.78
CA THR A 117 4.51 -21.23 -19.73
C THR A 117 3.02 -21.43 -19.48
N LYS A 118 2.57 -22.65 -19.09
CA LYS A 118 1.16 -22.92 -18.78
C LYS A 118 0.64 -22.15 -17.56
N LEU A 119 1.46 -22.04 -16.51
CA LEU A 119 1.08 -21.31 -15.31
C LEU A 119 1.10 -19.80 -15.55
N ILE A 120 2.11 -19.31 -16.29
CA ILE A 120 2.17 -17.91 -16.70
C ILE A 120 0.97 -17.53 -17.57
N LEU A 121 0.60 -18.37 -18.53
CA LEU A 121 -0.60 -18.14 -19.33
C LEU A 121 -1.86 -18.12 -18.47
N PHE A 122 -1.97 -19.01 -17.48
CA PHE A 122 -3.07 -18.98 -16.52
C PHE A 122 -3.09 -17.66 -15.72
N GLU A 123 -1.96 -17.24 -15.16
CA GLU A 123 -1.85 -15.97 -14.43
C GLU A 123 -2.21 -14.77 -15.31
N GLU A 124 -1.80 -14.76 -16.57
CA GLU A 124 -2.13 -13.68 -17.49
C GLU A 124 -3.63 -13.63 -17.81
N LEU A 125 -4.24 -14.79 -18.08
CA LEU A 125 -5.68 -14.88 -18.28
C LEU A 125 -6.46 -14.53 -17.01
N PHE A 126 -5.94 -14.89 -15.84
CA PHE A 126 -6.56 -14.58 -14.55
C PHE A 126 -6.48 -13.07 -14.25
N PHE A 127 -5.35 -12.44 -14.53
CA PHE A 127 -5.18 -10.98 -14.46
C PHE A 127 -6.12 -10.26 -15.43
N LEU A 128 -6.15 -10.67 -16.70
CA LEU A 128 -7.03 -10.07 -17.71
C LEU A 128 -8.51 -10.26 -17.35
N ALA A 129 -8.90 -11.44 -16.85
CA ALA A 129 -10.25 -11.70 -16.37
C ALA A 129 -10.62 -10.79 -15.19
N GLY A 130 -9.72 -10.59 -14.23
CA GLY A 130 -9.92 -9.65 -13.12
C GLY A 130 -10.07 -8.20 -13.60
N LEU A 131 -9.24 -7.77 -14.55
CA LEU A 131 -9.29 -6.43 -15.14
C LEU A 131 -10.62 -6.19 -15.88
N LEU A 132 -11.05 -7.14 -16.71
CA LEU A 132 -12.30 -7.07 -17.45
C LEU A 132 -13.52 -7.12 -16.52
N PHE A 133 -13.51 -8.03 -15.55
CA PHE A 133 -14.57 -8.16 -14.56
C PHE A 133 -14.76 -6.86 -13.79
N TRP A 134 -13.70 -6.30 -13.22
CA TRP A 134 -13.84 -5.09 -12.42
C TRP A 134 -14.16 -3.85 -13.26
N SER A 135 -13.68 -3.79 -14.50
CA SER A 135 -14.06 -2.72 -15.43
C SER A 135 -15.55 -2.79 -15.80
N TYR A 136 -16.11 -4.00 -15.95
CA TYR A 136 -17.54 -4.19 -16.15
C TYR A 136 -18.36 -3.70 -14.94
N ILE A 137 -17.94 -4.06 -13.73
CA ILE A 137 -18.61 -3.59 -12.49
C ILE A 137 -18.54 -2.08 -12.38
N ARG A 138 -17.35 -1.48 -12.53
CA ARG A 138 -17.18 -0.02 -12.50
C ARG A 138 -18.00 0.70 -13.55
N GLY A 139 -18.21 0.12 -14.72
CA GLY A 139 -19.02 0.74 -15.75
C GLY A 139 -20.52 0.83 -15.46
N HIS A 140 -21.02 0.28 -14.35
CA HIS A 140 -22.41 0.50 -13.88
C HIS A 140 -22.54 1.71 -12.94
N GLU A 141 -21.41 2.20 -12.42
CA GLU A 141 -21.34 3.43 -11.64
C GLU A 141 -19.95 4.04 -11.84
N PRO A 142 -19.65 4.62 -13.02
CA PRO A 142 -18.31 5.09 -13.32
C PRO A 142 -17.98 6.42 -12.64
N SER A 143 -18.95 7.10 -12.01
CA SER A 143 -18.79 8.48 -11.59
C SER A 143 -17.62 8.68 -10.63
N ILE A 144 -16.89 9.76 -10.88
CA ILE A 144 -15.91 10.34 -9.96
C ILE A 144 -16.71 11.37 -9.16
N HIS A 145 -17.64 10.90 -8.33
CA HIS A 145 -18.54 11.71 -7.50
C HIS A 145 -18.69 11.12 -6.10
N GLY A 146 -18.74 12.01 -5.10
CA GLY A 146 -18.86 11.66 -3.68
C GLY A 146 -17.58 11.14 -3.03
N LEU A 147 -17.54 11.23 -1.69
CA LEU A 147 -16.40 10.84 -0.85
C LEU A 147 -15.08 11.48 -1.33
N GLU A 148 -13.98 10.75 -1.33
CA GLU A 148 -12.64 11.29 -1.64
C GLU A 148 -12.29 11.24 -3.14
N LYS A 149 -13.20 10.80 -4.02
CA LYS A 149 -12.92 10.70 -5.47
C LYS A 149 -12.49 12.02 -6.10
N PHE A 150 -13.06 13.13 -5.64
CA PHE A 150 -12.66 14.47 -6.10
C PHE A 150 -11.20 14.78 -5.76
N MET A 151 -10.79 14.46 -4.54
CA MET A 151 -9.41 14.62 -4.08
C MET A 151 -8.46 13.77 -4.93
N ASP A 152 -8.74 12.47 -5.05
CA ASP A 152 -7.90 11.53 -5.79
C ASP A 152 -7.77 11.94 -7.27
N PHE A 153 -8.88 12.36 -7.88
CA PHE A 153 -8.89 12.83 -9.26
C PHE A 153 -8.16 14.17 -9.43
N GLY A 154 -8.32 15.09 -8.47
CA GLY A 154 -7.60 16.36 -8.41
C GLY A 154 -6.09 16.18 -8.34
N PHE A 155 -5.60 15.26 -7.50
CA PHE A 155 -4.19 14.89 -7.45
C PHE A 155 -3.68 14.34 -8.79
N ILE A 156 -4.43 13.42 -9.43
CA ILE A 156 -4.06 12.88 -10.74
C ILE A 156 -3.98 14.00 -11.80
N ASN A 157 -4.96 14.89 -11.86
CA ASN A 157 -4.99 15.98 -12.84
C ASN A 157 -3.88 17.02 -12.57
N SER A 158 -3.63 17.36 -11.31
CA SER A 158 -2.51 18.25 -10.94
C SER A 158 -1.15 17.64 -11.36
N ILE A 159 -0.95 16.35 -11.12
CA ILE A 159 0.26 15.64 -11.54
C ILE A 159 0.39 15.61 -13.07
N LEU A 160 -0.72 15.43 -13.80
CA LEU A 160 -0.71 15.44 -15.27
C LEU A 160 -0.32 16.82 -15.84
N ASN A 161 -0.68 17.89 -15.15
CA ASN A 161 -0.32 19.27 -15.48
C ASN A 161 1.12 19.64 -15.06
N THR A 162 1.81 18.75 -14.34
CA THR A 162 3.15 19.00 -13.80
C THR A 162 4.25 18.54 -14.76
N SER A 163 5.30 19.36 -14.92
CA SER A 163 6.52 19.00 -15.67
C SER A 163 7.68 18.57 -14.78
N TYR A 164 7.77 19.08 -13.54
CA TYR A 164 8.80 18.72 -12.57
C TYR A 164 8.17 18.59 -11.18
N PHE A 165 8.60 17.59 -10.41
CA PHE A 165 8.04 17.33 -9.08
C PHE A 165 8.65 18.24 -8.00
N PRO A 166 7.91 18.53 -6.91
CA PRO A 166 6.54 18.06 -6.57
C PRO A 166 5.41 18.75 -7.36
N PRO A 167 4.20 18.15 -7.42
CA PRO A 167 3.03 18.74 -8.10
C PRO A 167 2.40 19.86 -7.26
N GLN A 168 1.77 20.83 -7.93
CA GLN A 168 1.04 21.91 -7.27
C GLN A 168 -0.21 21.41 -6.55
N ASP A 169 -0.59 22.08 -5.46
CA ASP A 169 -1.87 21.81 -4.82
C ASP A 169 -3.01 22.40 -5.66
N MET A 170 -4.00 21.57 -6.01
CA MET A 170 -5.18 22.04 -6.75
C MET A 170 -6.15 22.80 -5.84
N TRP A 171 -6.09 22.57 -4.52
CA TRP A 171 -7.00 23.17 -3.54
C TRP A 171 -6.35 24.25 -2.68
N LEU A 172 -5.10 24.61 -2.94
CA LEU A 172 -4.44 25.69 -2.23
C LEU A 172 -3.41 26.43 -3.09
N ALA A 173 -3.77 27.62 -3.60
CA ALA A 173 -2.89 28.41 -4.46
C ALA A 173 -1.70 29.08 -3.71
N PRO A 174 -0.52 29.25 -4.35
CA PRO A 174 0.58 30.08 -3.84
C PRO A 174 0.17 31.53 -3.56
N ARG A 175 0.66 32.09 -2.46
CA ARG A 175 0.58 33.52 -2.18
C ARG A 175 1.81 34.24 -2.77
N VAL A 176 1.60 35.31 -3.50
CA VAL A 176 2.64 36.05 -4.25
C VAL A 176 3.66 36.75 -3.33
N THR A 177 3.27 37.15 -2.11
CA THR A 177 4.15 37.85 -1.16
C THR A 177 5.19 36.95 -0.48
N GLU A 178 5.10 35.63 -0.61
CA GLU A 178 6.10 34.69 -0.07
C GLU A 178 7.32 34.49 -0.99
N GLY A 179 7.49 35.33 -2.02
CA GLY A 179 8.71 35.40 -2.85
C GLY A 179 9.78 36.39 -2.37
N LEU A 180 9.52 37.18 -1.32
CA LEU A 180 10.45 38.19 -0.81
C LEU A 180 10.47 38.22 0.73
N ALA A 181 11.56 37.69 1.28
CA ALA A 181 12.02 37.67 2.67
C ALA A 181 11.64 36.43 3.51
N PRO A 182 12.62 35.66 4.02
CA PRO A 182 12.37 34.63 5.03
C PRO A 182 11.86 35.26 6.32
N ALA A 183 10.80 34.68 6.90
CA ALA A 183 10.31 35.04 8.22
C ALA A 183 11.43 34.90 9.27
N GLN A 184 11.61 35.91 10.12
CA GLN A 184 12.71 35.97 11.09
C GLN A 184 12.61 34.98 12.26
N ASN A 185 11.60 34.10 12.32
CA ASN A 185 11.49 33.08 13.39
C ASN A 185 10.76 31.81 12.88
N PRO A 186 11.49 30.76 12.44
CA PRO A 186 10.90 29.51 11.94
C PRO A 186 10.32 28.59 13.03
N GLU A 187 10.57 28.87 14.32
CA GLU A 187 10.28 27.92 15.40
C GLU A 187 8.89 28.10 16.05
N GLN A 188 8.11 29.12 15.67
CA GLN A 188 6.82 29.41 16.32
C GLN A 188 5.57 29.20 15.45
N SER A 189 5.71 28.94 14.14
CA SER A 189 4.55 28.79 13.25
C SER A 189 4.16 27.35 12.92
N GLY A 190 4.99 26.34 13.19
CA GLY A 190 4.75 24.95 12.75
C GLY A 190 4.60 24.76 11.22
N LEU A 191 4.66 25.86 10.49
CA LEU A 191 4.58 25.99 9.04
C LEU A 191 5.98 26.35 8.59
N VAL A 192 6.62 25.44 7.85
CA VAL A 192 7.92 25.67 7.23
C VAL A 192 7.82 26.91 6.33
N PRO A 193 8.49 28.03 6.63
CA PRO A 193 8.56 29.15 5.72
C PRO A 193 9.95 29.14 5.08
N SER A 194 10.02 28.85 3.77
CA SER A 194 11.17 29.29 2.97
C SER A 194 10.72 29.74 1.59
N ALA A 195 10.27 30.99 1.53
CA ALA A 195 10.52 32.05 0.56
C ALA A 195 10.75 31.77 -0.96
N VAL A 196 10.56 30.56 -1.50
CA VAL A 196 10.89 30.25 -2.91
C VAL A 196 9.91 29.28 -3.59
N GLU A 197 9.02 28.56 -2.90
CA GLU A 197 8.37 27.40 -3.49
C GLU A 197 6.87 27.34 -3.14
N GLY A 198 5.99 27.25 -4.15
CA GLY A 198 4.53 27.35 -3.98
C GLY A 198 3.90 26.24 -3.12
N PHE A 199 2.59 26.37 -2.81
CA PHE A 199 1.84 25.33 -2.12
C PHE A 199 1.75 24.07 -3.01
N PHE A 200 2.58 23.09 -2.69
CA PHE A 200 2.54 21.75 -3.28
C PHE A 200 1.59 20.85 -2.49
N ILE A 201 1.21 19.74 -3.11
CA ILE A 201 0.44 18.68 -2.46
C ILE A 201 1.25 18.12 -1.28
N ASN A 202 0.81 18.36 -0.03
CA ASN A 202 1.41 17.76 1.16
C ASN A 202 0.72 16.44 1.54
N TYR A 203 0.83 15.45 0.65
CA TYR A 203 0.20 14.14 0.80
C TYR A 203 1.09 13.03 0.19
N TYR A 204 0.83 11.77 0.55
CA TYR A 204 1.52 10.60 -0.01
C TYR A 204 1.08 10.27 -1.45
N TYR A 205 1.32 11.19 -2.38
CA TYR A 205 0.78 11.18 -3.75
C TYR A 205 1.44 10.18 -4.71
N PHE A 206 2.44 9.38 -4.30
CA PHE A 206 3.20 8.55 -5.25
C PHE A 206 2.32 7.52 -5.96
N GLY A 207 1.29 7.01 -5.28
CA GLY A 207 0.28 6.15 -5.91
C GLY A 207 -0.49 6.87 -7.03
N HIS A 208 -1.01 8.08 -6.77
CA HIS A 208 -1.70 8.89 -7.77
C HIS A 208 -0.79 9.22 -8.96
N TYR A 209 0.50 9.41 -8.69
CA TYR A 209 1.50 9.59 -9.73
C TYR A 209 1.66 8.37 -10.64
N LEU A 210 1.56 7.14 -10.11
CA LEU A 210 1.57 5.93 -10.95
C LEU A 210 0.40 5.92 -11.92
N THR A 211 -0.78 6.30 -11.44
CA THR A 211 -1.97 6.46 -12.28
C THR A 211 -1.68 7.47 -13.39
N ALA A 212 -1.21 8.67 -13.04
CA ALA A 212 -0.88 9.72 -14.00
C ALA A 212 0.21 9.30 -15.02
N LEU A 213 1.21 8.53 -14.61
CA LEU A 213 2.24 8.00 -15.52
C LEU A 213 1.64 7.04 -16.54
N LEU A 214 0.77 6.12 -16.10
CA LEU A 214 0.09 5.19 -17.01
C LEU A 214 -0.92 5.91 -17.91
N THR A 215 -1.62 6.93 -17.39
CA THR A 215 -2.49 7.82 -18.19
C THR A 215 -1.69 8.50 -19.30
N LYS A 216 -0.53 9.09 -18.97
CA LYS A 216 0.34 9.79 -19.92
C LYS A 216 1.03 8.84 -20.91
N LEU A 217 1.29 7.59 -20.51
CA LEU A 217 1.85 6.56 -21.39
C LEU A 217 0.82 6.04 -22.40
N THR A 218 -0.42 5.81 -21.94
CA THR A 218 -1.51 5.26 -22.77
C THR A 218 -2.21 6.32 -23.61
N ARG A 219 -2.07 7.60 -23.24
CA ARG A 219 -2.75 8.75 -23.86
C ARG A 219 -4.28 8.67 -23.79
N LEU A 220 -4.79 8.00 -22.76
CA LEU A 220 -6.21 7.95 -22.47
C LEU A 220 -6.61 9.13 -21.56
N PRO A 221 -7.86 9.62 -21.62
CA PRO A 221 -8.35 10.64 -20.70
C PRO A 221 -8.29 10.18 -19.24
N SER A 222 -7.93 11.10 -18.33
CA SER A 222 -7.86 10.79 -16.90
C SER A 222 -9.19 10.28 -16.34
N SER A 223 -10.31 10.78 -16.86
CA SER A 223 -11.68 10.38 -16.51
C SER A 223 -11.98 8.91 -16.73
N ILE A 224 -11.31 8.27 -17.70
CA ILE A 224 -11.41 6.83 -17.98
C ILE A 224 -10.36 6.07 -17.20
N THR A 225 -9.12 6.57 -17.17
CA THR A 225 -8.00 5.86 -16.54
C THR A 225 -8.14 5.73 -15.02
N TYR A 226 -8.89 6.63 -14.38
CA TYR A 226 -9.26 6.49 -12.97
C TYR A 226 -9.93 5.14 -12.70
N ASN A 227 -10.97 4.81 -13.49
CA ASN A 227 -11.68 3.54 -13.37
C ASN A 227 -10.84 2.34 -13.83
N LEU A 228 -10.02 2.49 -14.87
CA LEU A 228 -9.12 1.42 -15.33
C LEU A 228 -8.02 1.10 -14.32
N MET A 229 -7.52 2.10 -13.59
CA MET A 229 -6.53 1.90 -12.54
C MET A 229 -7.13 1.14 -11.36
N LEU A 230 -8.35 1.47 -10.92
CA LEU A 230 -9.06 0.66 -9.91
C LEU A 230 -9.16 -0.80 -10.33
N SER A 231 -9.58 -1.07 -11.57
CA SER A 231 -9.64 -2.42 -12.13
C SER A 231 -8.27 -3.11 -12.21
N THR A 232 -7.22 -2.34 -12.47
CA THR A 232 -5.84 -2.83 -12.53
C THR A 232 -5.32 -3.24 -11.16
N ILE A 233 -5.56 -2.42 -10.14
CA ILE A 233 -5.20 -2.73 -8.75
C ILE A 233 -5.98 -3.96 -8.26
N PHE A 234 -7.27 -4.07 -8.58
CA PHE A 234 -8.08 -5.26 -8.29
C PHE A 234 -7.44 -6.51 -8.93
N ALA A 235 -7.08 -6.46 -10.21
CA ALA A 235 -6.45 -7.57 -10.93
C ALA A 235 -5.07 -7.94 -10.37
N PHE A 236 -4.27 -6.96 -9.94
CA PHE A 236 -3.01 -7.18 -9.24
C PHE A 236 -3.21 -7.82 -7.87
N CYS A 237 -4.21 -7.36 -7.09
CA CYS A 237 -4.55 -7.94 -5.80
C CYS A 237 -4.91 -9.43 -5.95
N LEU A 238 -5.80 -9.72 -6.90
CA LEU A 238 -6.26 -11.07 -7.20
C LEU A 238 -5.12 -12.00 -7.64
N THR A 239 -4.34 -11.59 -8.63
CA THR A 239 -3.32 -12.45 -9.25
C THR A 239 -2.04 -12.54 -8.39
N GLY A 240 -1.65 -11.45 -7.73
CA GLY A 240 -0.52 -11.42 -6.79
C GLY A 240 -0.77 -12.31 -5.58
N SER A 241 -1.98 -12.24 -5.01
CA SER A 241 -2.40 -13.11 -3.91
C SER A 241 -2.46 -14.59 -4.34
N PHE A 242 -2.91 -14.87 -5.57
CA PHE A 242 -2.85 -16.22 -6.15
C PHE A 242 -1.42 -16.75 -6.16
N SER A 243 -0.47 -15.99 -6.70
CA SER A 243 0.94 -16.40 -6.78
C SER A 243 1.52 -16.66 -5.39
N ILE A 244 1.25 -15.81 -4.40
CA ILE A 244 1.70 -16.02 -3.01
C ILE A 244 1.12 -17.31 -2.43
N GLY A 245 -0.20 -17.51 -2.50
CA GLY A 245 -0.87 -18.70 -1.98
C GLY A 245 -0.41 -20.00 -2.66
N PHE A 246 -0.24 -19.97 -3.99
CA PHE A 246 0.28 -21.09 -4.77
C PHE A 246 1.69 -21.47 -4.34
N ASN A 247 2.59 -20.49 -4.24
CA ASN A 247 4.01 -20.72 -3.92
C ASN A 247 4.23 -21.10 -2.45
N LEU A 248 3.45 -20.52 -1.52
CA LEU A 248 3.41 -20.97 -0.13
C LEU A 248 3.15 -22.47 -0.10
N PHE A 249 2.06 -22.94 -0.70
CA PHE A 249 1.71 -24.37 -0.69
C PHE A 249 2.71 -25.26 -1.43
N ALA A 250 3.14 -24.85 -2.63
CA ALA A 250 4.04 -25.62 -3.49
C ALA A 250 5.40 -25.91 -2.85
N ARG A 251 5.92 -24.99 -2.02
CA ARG A 251 7.26 -25.12 -1.41
C ARG A 251 7.28 -25.78 -0.04
N VAL A 252 6.11 -25.95 0.58
CA VAL A 252 5.98 -26.71 1.84
C VAL A 252 6.33 -28.19 1.64
N LYS A 253 5.97 -28.78 0.49
CA LYS A 253 6.07 -30.23 0.27
C LYS A 253 7.07 -30.55 -0.86
N LYS A 254 8.08 -31.38 -0.58
CA LYS A 254 9.03 -31.92 -1.59
C LYS A 254 8.32 -32.54 -2.80
N GLN A 255 7.18 -33.18 -2.56
CA GLN A 255 6.21 -33.60 -3.57
C GLN A 255 4.87 -32.96 -3.21
N PHE A 256 4.40 -32.02 -4.03
CA PHE A 256 3.14 -31.32 -3.81
C PHE A 256 2.13 -31.67 -4.91
N SER A 257 0.84 -31.68 -4.55
CA SER A 257 -0.24 -31.76 -5.52
C SER A 257 -0.40 -30.39 -6.18
N ARG A 258 -0.20 -30.33 -7.51
CA ARG A 258 -0.42 -29.11 -8.30
C ARG A 258 -1.85 -28.60 -8.19
N PHE A 259 -2.83 -29.51 -8.12
CA PHE A 259 -4.22 -29.16 -7.90
C PHE A 259 -4.41 -28.46 -6.55
N ASN A 260 -3.82 -28.98 -5.47
CA ASN A 260 -3.92 -28.35 -4.15
C ASN A 260 -3.20 -26.99 -4.10
N ALA A 261 -2.07 -26.85 -4.78
CA ALA A 261 -1.41 -25.55 -4.92
C ALA A 261 -2.29 -24.55 -5.68
N LEU A 262 -2.95 -24.98 -6.76
CA LEU A 262 -3.88 -24.14 -7.52
C LEU A 262 -5.09 -23.72 -6.68
N VAL A 263 -5.71 -24.65 -5.95
CA VAL A 263 -6.82 -24.34 -5.04
C VAL A 263 -6.38 -23.43 -3.90
N SER A 264 -5.18 -23.63 -3.34
CA SER A 264 -4.62 -22.75 -2.30
C SER A 264 -4.39 -21.33 -2.84
N GLY A 265 -3.84 -21.20 -4.06
CA GLY A 265 -3.69 -19.91 -4.72
C GLY A 265 -5.03 -19.22 -4.94
N LEU A 266 -6.01 -19.92 -5.52
CA LEU A 266 -7.34 -19.36 -5.77
C LEU A 266 -8.05 -18.94 -4.48
N LEU A 267 -7.99 -19.77 -3.44
CA LEU A 267 -8.60 -19.44 -2.15
C LEU A 267 -7.93 -18.22 -1.51
N THR A 268 -6.60 -18.14 -1.52
CA THR A 268 -5.88 -16.94 -1.04
C THR A 268 -6.25 -15.71 -1.87
N ALA A 269 -6.35 -15.83 -3.19
CA ALA A 269 -6.77 -14.73 -4.06
C ALA A 269 -8.16 -14.20 -3.71
N LEU A 270 -9.12 -15.09 -3.53
CA LEU A 270 -10.48 -14.74 -3.17
C LEU A 270 -10.58 -14.15 -1.76
N LEU A 271 -9.86 -14.71 -0.78
CA LEU A 271 -9.86 -14.20 0.59
C LEU A 271 -9.27 -12.79 0.70
N VAL A 272 -8.11 -12.54 0.08
CA VAL A 272 -7.48 -11.22 0.13
C VAL A 272 -8.29 -10.18 -0.65
N THR A 273 -8.83 -10.56 -1.82
CA THR A 273 -9.47 -9.60 -2.72
C THR A 273 -10.93 -9.34 -2.39
N LEU A 274 -11.69 -10.38 -2.05
CA LEU A 274 -13.16 -10.32 -2.03
C LEU A 274 -13.78 -10.63 -0.65
N ALA A 275 -13.11 -11.34 0.25
CA ALA A 275 -13.74 -11.66 1.53
C ALA A 275 -14.04 -10.40 2.36
N GLY A 276 -15.12 -10.47 3.14
CA GLY A 276 -15.38 -9.57 4.25
C GLY A 276 -14.98 -10.17 5.59
N ASN A 277 -15.60 -9.68 6.67
CA ASN A 277 -15.50 -10.26 8.00
C ASN A 277 -16.79 -11.02 8.36
N LEU A 278 -16.90 -11.56 9.58
CA LEU A 278 -18.08 -12.34 9.99
C LEU A 278 -19.31 -11.46 10.27
N HIS A 279 -19.27 -10.14 10.03
CA HIS A 279 -20.43 -9.26 10.20
C HIS A 279 -21.63 -9.70 9.33
N THR A 280 -21.39 -10.40 8.22
CA THR A 280 -22.45 -11.04 7.41
C THR A 280 -23.33 -12.02 8.21
N ILE A 281 -22.91 -12.46 9.40
CA ILE A 281 -23.79 -13.23 10.31
C ILE A 281 -25.09 -12.50 10.66
N TYR A 282 -25.12 -11.16 10.60
CA TYR A 282 -26.30 -10.35 10.84
C TYR A 282 -27.38 -10.49 9.75
N ILE A 283 -27.10 -11.16 8.63
CA ILE A 283 -28.13 -11.58 7.67
C ILE A 283 -29.12 -12.57 8.32
N LEU A 284 -28.69 -13.28 9.38
CA LEU A 284 -29.50 -14.27 10.10
C LEU A 284 -30.22 -13.68 11.33
N THR A 285 -30.23 -12.35 11.46
CA THR A 285 -30.81 -11.64 12.61
C THR A 285 -31.87 -10.63 12.18
N ARG A 286 -32.56 -10.06 13.17
CA ARG A 286 -33.57 -9.01 12.93
C ARG A 286 -32.97 -7.66 12.54
N GLY A 287 -31.64 -7.56 12.39
CA GLY A 287 -30.92 -6.30 12.21
C GLY A 287 -30.71 -5.54 13.52
N TYR A 288 -29.96 -4.46 13.45
CA TYR A 288 -29.67 -3.55 14.57
C TYR A 288 -29.45 -2.14 14.03
N GLU A 289 -29.56 -1.13 14.90
CA GLU A 289 -29.26 0.27 14.57
C GLU A 289 -27.74 0.47 14.47
N ASN A 290 -27.26 1.08 13.39
CA ASN A 290 -25.83 1.14 13.06
C ASN A 290 -24.94 1.68 14.19
N GLU A 291 -25.45 2.64 14.97
CA GLU A 291 -24.74 3.29 16.08
C GLU A 291 -24.72 2.44 17.36
N HIS A 292 -25.56 1.41 17.44
CA HIS A 292 -25.75 0.56 18.61
C HIS A 292 -25.68 -0.95 18.26
N PRO A 293 -24.51 -1.47 17.86
CA PRO A 293 -24.36 -2.89 17.58
C PRO A 293 -24.66 -3.78 18.79
N VAL A 294 -25.55 -4.75 18.58
CA VAL A 294 -25.99 -5.73 19.60
C VAL A 294 -25.45 -7.12 19.25
N PRO A 295 -25.02 -7.95 20.23
CA PRO A 295 -24.55 -9.30 19.93
C PRO A 295 -25.56 -10.12 19.12
N PHE A 296 -25.13 -10.68 17.99
CA PHE A 296 -26.00 -11.37 17.03
C PHE A 296 -26.86 -12.48 17.67
N TRP A 297 -26.34 -13.16 18.69
CA TRP A 297 -27.04 -14.24 19.38
C TRP A 297 -28.23 -13.79 20.25
N ARG A 298 -28.37 -12.49 20.53
CA ARG A 298 -29.52 -11.94 21.27
C ARG A 298 -30.69 -11.57 20.36
N ILE A 299 -30.44 -11.45 19.06
CA ILE A 299 -31.38 -10.90 18.07
C ILE A 299 -31.64 -11.86 16.91
N PHE A 300 -31.43 -13.16 17.12
CA PHE A 300 -31.73 -14.17 16.12
C PHE A 300 -33.19 -14.07 15.65
N GLY A 301 -33.37 -14.21 14.35
CA GLY A 301 -34.68 -14.14 13.70
C GLY A 301 -34.49 -13.66 12.28
N ILE A 302 -34.87 -14.49 11.31
CA ILE A 302 -34.82 -14.13 9.89
C ILE A 302 -36.00 -13.20 9.63
N SER A 303 -35.73 -11.92 9.35
CA SER A 303 -36.74 -11.02 8.83
C SER A 303 -37.18 -11.49 7.44
N ASN A 304 -38.45 -11.28 7.08
CA ASN A 304 -38.94 -11.53 5.72
C ASN A 304 -38.25 -10.64 4.68
N GLN A 305 -37.54 -9.61 5.11
CA GLN A 305 -36.69 -8.75 4.27
C GLN A 305 -35.25 -8.81 4.78
N ILE A 306 -34.31 -9.20 3.92
CA ILE A 306 -32.87 -9.14 4.22
C ILE A 306 -32.46 -7.66 4.23
N ASN A 307 -32.32 -7.07 5.42
CA ASN A 307 -31.87 -5.70 5.61
C ASN A 307 -30.40 -5.67 6.04
N TYR A 308 -29.49 -6.03 5.13
CA TYR A 308 -28.05 -5.99 5.39
C TYR A 308 -27.41 -4.76 4.74
N TRP A 309 -26.92 -3.83 5.56
CA TRP A 309 -26.19 -2.65 5.09
C TRP A 309 -24.68 -2.91 5.16
N TYR A 310 -24.05 -3.09 3.98
CA TYR A 310 -22.65 -3.51 3.88
C TYR A 310 -21.62 -2.60 4.56
N PRO A 311 -21.79 -1.25 4.67
CA PRO A 311 -20.84 -0.39 5.37
C PRO A 311 -20.77 -0.65 6.87
N ASN A 312 -21.82 -1.24 7.48
CA ASN A 312 -21.80 -1.59 8.90
C ASN A 312 -20.65 -2.53 9.26
N ALA A 313 -20.21 -3.38 8.31
CA ALA A 313 -19.07 -4.27 8.50
C ALA A 313 -17.74 -3.53 8.70
N THR A 314 -17.68 -2.22 8.41
CA THR A 314 -16.47 -1.38 8.48
C THR A 314 -16.56 -0.30 9.57
N ARG A 315 -17.72 -0.17 10.22
CA ARG A 315 -18.04 0.79 11.30
C ARG A 315 -18.70 0.07 12.49
N PHE A 316 -18.41 -1.22 12.66
CA PHE A 316 -18.98 -2.11 13.67
C PHE A 316 -18.56 -1.80 15.11
N ILE A 317 -17.28 -1.53 15.36
CA ILE A 317 -16.82 -1.02 16.66
C ILE A 317 -17.10 0.50 16.68
N PRO A 318 -17.90 1.01 17.64
CA PRO A 318 -18.27 2.43 17.68
C PRO A 318 -17.05 3.36 17.65
N ASN A 319 -17.19 4.47 16.93
CA ASN A 319 -16.15 5.50 16.75
C ASN A 319 -14.84 5.01 16.12
N THR A 320 -14.85 3.88 15.41
CA THR A 320 -13.68 3.34 14.71
C THR A 320 -13.97 2.96 13.26
N ILE A 321 -12.90 2.69 12.52
CA ILE A 321 -12.91 2.29 11.10
C ILE A 321 -12.09 1.00 10.99
N HIS A 322 -12.61 -0.02 10.30
CA HIS A 322 -11.93 -1.32 10.09
C HIS A 322 -12.27 -1.87 8.71
N GLU A 323 -11.88 -1.09 7.70
CA GLU A 323 -12.06 -1.44 6.30
C GLU A 323 -11.11 -2.57 5.87
N PHE A 324 -11.46 -3.20 4.75
CA PHE A 324 -10.74 -4.31 4.14
C PHE A 324 -10.89 -4.22 2.61
N PRO A 325 -10.05 -4.90 1.81
CA PRO A 325 -9.98 -4.69 0.37
C PRO A 325 -11.32 -4.72 -0.36
N SER A 326 -12.17 -5.68 -0.04
CA SER A 326 -13.50 -5.84 -0.65
C SER A 326 -14.38 -4.58 -0.52
N TYR A 327 -14.30 -3.86 0.61
CA TYR A 327 -15.01 -2.60 0.79
C TYR A 327 -14.44 -1.48 -0.09
N SER A 328 -13.10 -1.37 -0.17
CA SER A 328 -12.44 -0.33 -0.95
C SER A 328 -12.74 -0.43 -2.45
N TRP A 329 -12.88 -1.64 -2.99
CA TRP A 329 -13.32 -1.79 -4.39
C TRP A 329 -14.72 -1.23 -4.60
N VAL A 330 -15.60 -1.43 -3.63
CA VAL A 330 -16.99 -0.98 -3.72
C VAL A 330 -17.09 0.53 -3.64
N VAL A 331 -16.41 1.14 -2.67
CA VAL A 331 -16.34 2.59 -2.53
C VAL A 331 -15.67 3.25 -3.73
N ALA A 332 -14.67 2.60 -4.32
CA ALA A 332 -13.97 3.02 -5.54
C ALA A 332 -13.28 4.40 -5.44
N ASP A 333 -12.75 4.70 -4.26
CA ASP A 333 -11.81 5.80 -4.06
C ASP A 333 -10.41 5.30 -4.41
N LEU A 334 -9.65 6.09 -5.18
CA LEU A 334 -8.29 5.78 -5.60
C LEU A 334 -7.30 6.23 -4.52
N HIS A 335 -7.64 5.94 -3.26
CA HIS A 335 -6.93 6.40 -2.09
C HIS A 335 -5.58 5.67 -1.93
N GLY A 336 -4.67 6.26 -1.15
CA GLY A 336 -3.31 5.75 -0.94
C GLY A 336 -3.22 4.28 -0.53
N HIS A 337 -4.07 3.81 0.39
CA HIS A 337 -4.04 2.39 0.84
C HIS A 337 -4.48 1.42 -0.25
N VAL A 338 -5.35 1.83 -1.18
CA VAL A 338 -5.78 1.02 -2.32
C VAL A 338 -4.65 0.94 -3.34
N LEU A 339 -4.06 2.09 -3.65
CA LEU A 339 -2.92 2.21 -4.56
C LEU A 339 -1.69 1.42 -4.11
N ASP A 340 -1.52 1.23 -2.79
CA ASP A 340 -0.36 0.54 -2.23
C ASP A 340 -0.46 -1.01 -2.25
N ILE A 341 -1.66 -1.58 -2.44
CA ILE A 341 -1.90 -3.03 -2.42
C ILE A 341 -0.94 -3.83 -3.32
N PRO A 342 -0.64 -3.42 -4.57
CA PRO A 342 0.32 -4.14 -5.41
C PRO A 342 1.73 -4.18 -4.80
N PHE A 343 2.16 -3.12 -4.10
CA PHE A 343 3.47 -3.03 -3.46
C PHE A 343 3.52 -3.81 -2.14
N VAL A 344 2.44 -3.79 -1.38
CA VAL A 344 2.23 -4.69 -0.24
C VAL A 344 2.44 -6.15 -0.66
N LEU A 345 1.74 -6.61 -1.70
CA LEU A 345 1.83 -8.00 -2.15
C LEU A 345 3.20 -8.31 -2.75
N LEU A 346 3.81 -7.39 -3.51
CA LEU A 346 5.17 -7.53 -4.02
C LEU A 346 6.18 -7.69 -2.88
N THR A 347 6.06 -6.90 -1.81
CA THR A 347 6.95 -6.95 -0.65
C THR A 347 6.80 -8.28 0.11
N ILE A 348 5.56 -8.72 0.39
CA ILE A 348 5.30 -10.04 0.99
C ILE A 348 5.89 -11.15 0.10
N ALA A 349 5.72 -11.07 -1.21
CA ALA A 349 6.25 -12.06 -2.14
C ALA A 349 7.78 -12.07 -2.16
N VAL A 350 8.44 -10.90 -2.17
CA VAL A 350 9.91 -10.79 -2.09
C VAL A 350 10.41 -11.40 -0.78
N LEU A 351 9.79 -11.06 0.35
CA LEU A 351 10.14 -11.63 1.65
C LEU A 351 9.97 -13.14 1.67
N LEU A 352 8.86 -13.66 1.11
CA LEU A 352 8.64 -15.10 0.95
C LEU A 352 9.71 -15.73 0.05
N ALA A 353 10.04 -15.10 -1.08
CA ALA A 353 11.03 -15.61 -2.02
C ALA A 353 12.43 -15.69 -1.38
N ILE A 354 12.83 -14.65 -0.64
CA ILE A 354 14.02 -14.60 0.19
C ILE A 354 13.98 -15.75 1.20
N PHE A 355 12.91 -15.86 1.99
CA PHE A 355 12.74 -16.92 3.00
C PHE A 355 12.88 -18.34 2.42
N LEU A 356 12.27 -18.59 1.26
CA LEU A 356 12.29 -19.88 0.58
C LEU A 356 13.64 -20.20 -0.10
N LYS A 357 14.37 -19.20 -0.62
CA LYS A 357 15.72 -19.40 -1.19
C LYS A 357 16.67 -20.00 -0.15
N PHE A 358 16.56 -19.58 1.10
CA PHE A 358 17.39 -20.06 2.20
C PHE A 358 17.13 -21.54 2.59
N GLN A 359 16.05 -22.17 2.10
CA GLN A 359 15.78 -23.60 2.31
C GLN A 359 16.56 -24.51 1.34
N VAL A 360 16.80 -24.07 0.09
CA VAL A 360 17.42 -24.90 -0.97
C VAL A 360 18.93 -25.06 -0.77
N SER A 361 19.59 -24.08 -0.14
CA SER A 361 21.04 -24.14 0.13
C SER A 361 21.44 -25.25 1.11
N ASN A 362 20.50 -25.78 1.90
CA ASN A 362 20.79 -26.76 2.95
C ASN A 362 20.85 -28.22 2.47
N SER A 363 20.41 -28.55 1.25
CA SER A 363 20.37 -29.95 0.78
C SER A 363 21.59 -30.41 -0.01
N ASN A 364 22.41 -29.51 -0.57
CA ASN A 364 23.48 -29.85 -1.53
C ASN A 364 24.85 -29.22 -1.19
N PHE A 365 25.26 -29.19 0.09
CA PHE A 365 26.65 -28.83 0.44
C PHE A 365 27.56 -30.07 0.48
N GLN A 366 27.78 -30.67 -0.69
CA GLN A 366 29.06 -31.33 -0.97
C GLN A 366 29.89 -30.35 -1.80
N THR A 367 30.93 -29.81 -1.17
CA THR A 367 32.09 -29.18 -1.81
C THR A 367 31.79 -28.28 -3.01
N ILE A 368 31.17 -27.12 -2.76
CA ILE A 368 31.38 -25.98 -3.65
C ILE A 368 32.75 -25.42 -3.31
N SER A 369 33.67 -25.57 -4.25
CA SER A 369 34.98 -24.94 -4.27
C SER A 369 34.88 -23.49 -3.79
N LYS A 370 35.78 -23.11 -2.87
CA LYS A 370 35.93 -21.75 -2.37
C LYS A 370 35.71 -20.74 -3.51
N PRO A 371 34.86 -19.72 -3.35
CA PRO A 371 34.80 -18.63 -4.32
C PRO A 371 36.21 -18.05 -4.45
N GLN A 372 36.74 -18.03 -5.67
CA GLN A 372 38.09 -17.56 -6.04
C GLN A 372 38.35 -16.08 -5.70
N PHE A 373 37.40 -15.40 -5.07
CA PHE A 373 37.49 -13.99 -4.65
C PHE A 373 38.16 -13.78 -3.29
N LEU A 374 38.42 -14.83 -2.51
CA LEU A 374 39.03 -14.73 -1.18
C LEU A 374 40.57 -14.82 -1.18
N ASN A 375 41.22 -14.57 -2.31
CA ASN A 375 42.69 -14.46 -2.39
C ASN A 375 43.21 -13.01 -2.52
N SER A 376 42.37 -11.99 -2.39
CA SER A 376 42.89 -10.62 -2.20
C SER A 376 43.21 -10.40 -0.72
N LYS A 377 44.48 -10.67 -0.36
CA LYS A 377 45.11 -10.08 0.83
C LYS A 377 44.79 -8.58 0.85
N GLN A 378 44.33 -8.08 2.00
CA GLN A 378 44.40 -6.69 2.44
C GLN A 378 44.08 -5.64 1.36
N ASN A 379 42.80 -5.33 1.17
CA ASN A 379 42.45 -3.99 0.73
C ASN A 379 41.91 -3.23 1.94
N SER A 380 42.72 -2.29 2.41
CA SER A 380 42.32 -1.22 3.31
C SER A 380 41.01 -0.61 2.81
N LEU A 381 40.06 -0.42 3.73
CA LEU A 381 38.80 0.29 3.50
C LEU A 381 39.10 1.68 2.95
N ASN A 382 39.02 1.83 1.62
CA ASN A 382 39.10 3.11 0.97
C ASN A 382 37.69 3.40 0.41
N ILE A 383 36.95 4.26 1.11
CA ILE A 383 35.55 4.63 0.82
C ILE A 383 35.40 5.23 -0.59
N ASN A 384 36.50 5.70 -1.19
CA ASN A 384 36.53 6.29 -2.53
C ASN A 384 36.58 5.26 -3.68
N ASN A 385 36.57 3.96 -3.40
CA ASN A 385 36.74 2.94 -4.44
C ASN A 385 35.38 2.52 -5.02
N LEU A 386 35.07 2.92 -6.26
CA LEU A 386 33.85 2.52 -7.00
C LEU A 386 33.56 1.01 -6.96
N LYS A 387 34.61 0.18 -6.89
CA LYS A 387 34.50 -1.29 -6.72
C LYS A 387 33.84 -1.71 -5.40
N PHE A 388 34.03 -0.96 -4.32
CA PHE A 388 33.42 -1.23 -3.02
C PHE A 388 31.90 -0.99 -3.08
N VAL A 389 31.49 0.16 -3.60
CA VAL A 389 30.07 0.51 -3.82
C VAL A 389 29.41 -0.53 -4.73
N TRP A 390 30.07 -0.91 -5.82
CA TRP A 390 29.59 -1.92 -6.75
C TRP A 390 29.39 -3.30 -6.08
N ASN A 391 30.34 -3.74 -5.25
CA ASN A 391 30.23 -5.01 -4.52
C ASN A 391 29.15 -4.98 -3.43
N LEU A 392 28.94 -3.83 -2.78
CA LEU A 392 27.87 -3.65 -1.80
C LEU A 392 26.49 -3.76 -2.47
N ILE A 393 26.32 -3.10 -3.63
CA ILE A 393 25.05 -3.06 -4.37
C ILE A 393 24.72 -4.43 -4.99
N ILE A 394 25.65 -5.04 -5.73
CA ILE A 394 25.37 -6.30 -6.43
C ILE A 394 25.26 -7.49 -5.47
N GLY A 395 26.05 -7.49 -4.39
CA GLY A 395 26.05 -8.58 -3.42
C GLY A 395 24.84 -8.61 -2.48
N ASN A 396 24.09 -7.50 -2.38
CA ASN A 396 23.02 -7.31 -1.38
C ASN A 396 21.76 -6.65 -1.96
N TRP A 397 21.53 -6.82 -3.27
CA TRP A 397 20.46 -6.13 -3.98
C TRP A 397 19.06 -6.46 -3.43
N GLU A 398 18.85 -7.64 -2.83
CA GLU A 398 17.59 -8.00 -2.18
C GLU A 398 17.24 -7.04 -1.03
N PHE A 399 18.22 -6.63 -0.23
CA PHE A 399 18.02 -5.75 0.91
C PHE A 399 17.83 -4.29 0.48
N LEU A 400 18.51 -3.88 -0.60
CA LEU A 400 18.28 -2.58 -1.23
C LEU A 400 16.88 -2.50 -1.85
N LEU A 401 16.42 -3.59 -2.49
CA LEU A 401 15.06 -3.67 -3.01
C LEU A 401 14.03 -3.57 -1.88
N LEU A 402 14.24 -4.22 -0.74
CA LEU A 402 13.34 -4.07 0.42
C LEU A 402 13.26 -2.63 0.90
N GLY A 403 14.40 -1.91 0.97
CA GLY A 403 14.40 -0.48 1.33
C GLY A 403 13.72 0.40 0.30
N LEU A 404 13.86 0.10 -1.00
CA LEU A 404 13.12 0.80 -2.07
C LEU A 404 11.62 0.56 -1.95
N LEU A 405 11.20 -0.69 -1.76
CA LEU A 405 9.79 -1.05 -1.66
C LEU A 405 9.14 -0.36 -0.46
N THR A 406 9.76 -0.41 0.72
CA THR A 406 9.21 0.26 1.90
C THR A 406 9.21 1.78 1.77
N ALA A 407 10.17 2.38 1.05
CA ALA A 407 10.17 3.81 0.75
C ALA A 407 9.03 4.20 -0.20
N VAL A 408 8.80 3.43 -1.27
CA VAL A 408 7.68 3.65 -2.20
C VAL A 408 6.34 3.50 -1.48
N MET A 409 6.21 2.49 -0.60
CA MET A 409 5.01 2.32 0.21
C MET A 409 4.82 3.50 1.17
N TYR A 410 5.87 4.01 1.81
CA TYR A 410 5.78 5.22 2.63
C TYR A 410 5.28 6.44 1.82
N MET A 411 5.76 6.59 0.59
CA MET A 411 5.36 7.69 -0.31
C MET A 411 3.95 7.50 -0.92
N THR A 412 3.35 6.31 -0.78
CA THR A 412 2.03 5.95 -1.32
C THR A 412 0.97 5.85 -0.21
N ASN A 413 1.36 5.36 0.97
CA ASN A 413 0.62 5.32 2.21
C ASN A 413 1.60 5.18 3.39
N ALA A 414 1.86 6.29 4.10
CA ALA A 414 2.96 6.41 5.06
C ALA A 414 3.07 5.26 6.10
N TRP A 415 1.94 4.73 6.58
CA TRP A 415 1.93 3.65 7.57
C TRP A 415 2.42 2.32 6.99
N ASP A 416 2.09 2.03 5.74
CA ASP A 416 2.42 0.76 5.10
C ASP A 416 3.95 0.63 4.97
N GLY A 417 4.64 1.72 4.61
CA GLY A 417 6.11 1.75 4.60
C GLY A 417 6.74 1.32 5.93
N LEU A 418 6.20 1.78 7.06
CA LEU A 418 6.70 1.42 8.40
C LEU A 418 6.34 -0.02 8.80
N ILE A 419 5.11 -0.45 8.52
CA ILE A 419 4.63 -1.80 8.81
C ILE A 419 5.50 -2.83 8.10
N TYR A 420 5.73 -2.64 6.80
CA TYR A 420 6.48 -3.59 5.99
C TYR A 420 8.00 -3.48 6.16
N LEU A 421 8.51 -2.33 6.62
CA LEU A 421 9.86 -2.23 7.16
C LEU A 421 10.02 -3.10 8.40
N GLY A 422 9.09 -3.01 9.36
CA GLY A 422 9.08 -3.86 10.55
C GLY A 422 8.98 -5.36 10.22
N LEU A 423 8.08 -5.74 9.30
CA LEU A 423 7.96 -7.11 8.83
C LEU A 423 9.26 -7.60 8.16
N SER A 424 9.89 -6.76 7.34
CA SER A 424 11.16 -7.08 6.68
C SER A 424 12.26 -7.38 7.72
N LEU A 425 12.41 -6.50 8.71
CA LEU A 425 13.40 -6.69 9.79
C LEU A 425 13.11 -7.96 10.60
N LEU A 426 11.84 -8.23 10.92
CA LEU A 426 11.45 -9.45 11.63
C LEU A 426 11.78 -10.71 10.83
N VAL A 427 11.36 -10.78 9.56
CA VAL A 427 11.57 -11.96 8.70
C VAL A 427 13.06 -12.24 8.51
N ILE A 428 13.87 -11.21 8.24
CA ILE A 428 15.33 -11.37 8.11
C ILE A 428 15.96 -11.84 9.43
N SER A 429 15.49 -11.34 10.57
CA SER A 429 15.95 -11.78 11.88
C SER A 429 15.58 -13.23 12.16
N THR A 430 14.36 -13.64 11.81
CA THR A 430 13.91 -15.02 11.94
C THR A 430 14.80 -15.97 11.12
N ILE A 431 15.14 -15.59 9.87
CA ILE A 431 16.09 -16.36 9.04
C ILE A 431 17.44 -16.48 9.76
N HIS A 432 17.97 -15.38 10.28
CA HIS A 432 19.27 -15.35 10.96
C HIS A 432 19.30 -16.25 12.21
N PHE A 433 18.29 -16.15 13.08
CA PHE A 433 18.25 -16.88 14.35
C PHE A 433 17.95 -18.38 14.22
N ILE A 434 17.31 -18.80 13.13
CA ILE A 434 17.01 -20.21 12.86
C ILE A 434 18.24 -20.93 12.28
N GLN A 435 19.20 -20.20 11.69
CA GLN A 435 20.41 -20.75 11.07
C GLN A 435 21.75 -20.68 11.85
N PRO A 436 21.88 -20.72 13.20
CA PRO A 436 23.17 -20.41 13.84
C PRO A 436 24.34 -21.38 13.56
N PHE A 437 24.19 -22.44 12.77
CA PHE A 437 25.28 -23.36 12.40
C PHE A 437 24.96 -24.05 11.06
N ARG A 438 25.36 -23.46 9.93
CA ARG A 438 25.81 -24.14 8.68
C ARG A 438 26.09 -23.11 7.57
N SER A 439 27.35 -22.68 7.53
CA SER A 439 28.12 -22.03 6.44
C SER A 439 27.66 -20.68 5.84
N SER A 440 28.54 -19.68 6.06
CA SER A 440 29.00 -18.65 5.12
C SER A 440 27.99 -17.61 4.60
N PHE A 441 27.52 -16.71 5.47
CA PHE A 441 27.25 -15.34 5.02
C PHE A 441 28.57 -14.68 4.57
N PRO A 442 28.58 -13.82 3.53
CA PRO A 442 29.70 -12.93 3.28
C PRO A 442 29.99 -12.14 4.57
N GLN A 443 31.25 -12.11 4.99
CA GLN A 443 31.66 -11.33 6.16
C GLN A 443 31.33 -9.85 5.94
N PHE A 444 30.41 -9.31 6.73
CA PHE A 444 30.22 -7.86 6.84
C PHE A 444 31.31 -7.31 7.77
N SER A 445 32.33 -6.65 7.22
CA SER A 445 33.29 -5.86 8.00
C SER A 445 33.07 -4.37 7.76
N ILE A 446 31.98 -3.82 8.27
CA ILE A 446 31.74 -2.36 8.27
C ILE A 446 32.55 -1.69 9.39
N PHE A 447 32.79 -2.38 10.52
CA PHE A 447 33.59 -1.88 11.63
C PHE A 447 34.72 -2.85 11.96
N ASN A 448 35.91 -2.63 11.40
CA ASN A 448 37.13 -3.26 11.91
C ASN A 448 37.57 -2.52 13.18
N PHE A 449 36.87 -2.72 14.29
CA PHE A 449 37.50 -2.49 15.59
C PHE A 449 38.48 -3.63 15.84
N GLN A 450 39.72 -3.44 15.40
CA GLN A 450 40.84 -4.28 15.81
C GLN A 450 41.09 -4.03 17.30
N PHE A 451 40.47 -4.83 18.17
CA PHE A 451 41.08 -5.05 19.47
C PHE A 451 42.36 -5.85 19.23
N SER A 452 43.49 -5.19 19.45
CA SER A 452 44.81 -5.79 19.51
C SER A 452 44.74 -7.07 20.32
N LYS A 453 45.01 -8.22 19.69
CA LYS A 453 45.14 -9.50 20.40
C LYS A 453 46.19 -9.30 21.50
N PRO A 454 45.91 -9.61 22.77
CA PRO A 454 46.98 -9.73 23.75
C PRO A 454 47.89 -10.86 23.28
N LYS A 455 49.20 -10.60 23.22
CA LYS A 455 50.24 -11.59 22.91
C LYS A 455 50.02 -12.80 23.82
N GLN A 456 49.61 -13.93 23.25
CA GLN A 456 49.57 -15.20 23.97
C GLN A 456 51.01 -15.65 24.24
N ASN A 457 51.49 -15.38 25.46
CA ASN A 457 52.59 -16.13 26.03
C ASN A 457 52.06 -17.52 26.40
N SER A 458 52.71 -18.54 25.86
CA SER A 458 52.41 -19.95 26.07
C SER A 458 52.82 -20.39 27.48
N LYS A 459 51.84 -20.47 28.39
CA LYS A 459 51.78 -21.43 29.51
C LYS A 459 50.59 -21.03 30.36
N TYR A 460 49.44 -21.70 30.22
CA TYR A 460 48.55 -22.07 31.33
C TYR A 460 47.41 -22.94 30.78
N LYS A 461 47.44 -24.23 31.16
CA LYS A 461 46.31 -25.17 31.12
C LYS A 461 45.38 -24.83 32.28
N LYS A 462 44.12 -24.48 32.01
CA LYS A 462 42.88 -24.78 32.78
C LYS A 462 41.85 -23.66 32.58
N ASN A 463 40.80 -23.96 31.80
CA ASN A 463 39.38 -23.77 32.12
C ASN A 463 38.56 -23.82 30.81
N ASN A 464 37.97 -24.99 30.57
CA ASN A 464 37.00 -25.22 29.50
C ASN A 464 35.65 -24.55 29.86
N LEU A 465 35.51 -23.25 29.64
CA LEU A 465 34.18 -22.59 29.66
C LEU A 465 34.03 -21.27 28.87
N GLU A 466 35.07 -20.73 28.22
CA GLU A 466 34.96 -19.42 27.53
C GLU A 466 34.94 -19.43 26.00
N PHE A 467 35.14 -20.56 25.32
CA PHE A 467 35.24 -20.56 23.85
C PHE A 467 33.92 -20.63 23.06
N ALA A 468 32.75 -20.56 23.71
CA ALA A 468 31.44 -20.58 23.04
C ALA A 468 30.86 -19.18 22.72
N ARG A 469 31.48 -18.07 23.17
CA ARG A 469 30.88 -16.71 23.07
C ARG A 469 31.31 -15.90 21.83
N LEU A 470 32.40 -16.27 21.16
CA LEU A 470 32.95 -15.49 20.03
C LEU A 470 32.16 -15.62 18.70
N PRO A 471 31.60 -16.78 18.30
CA PRO A 471 30.82 -16.89 17.05
C PRO A 471 29.46 -16.19 17.12
N ALA A 472 28.83 -16.20 18.31
CA ALA A 472 27.53 -15.56 18.52
C ALA A 472 27.64 -14.04 18.33
N ARG A 473 28.69 -13.43 18.88
CA ARG A 473 28.93 -11.97 18.80
C ARG A 473 29.04 -11.47 17.36
N GLN A 474 29.66 -12.26 16.47
CA GLN A 474 29.86 -11.88 15.06
C GLN A 474 28.60 -12.05 14.19
N GLY A 475 27.71 -12.99 14.54
CA GLY A 475 26.39 -13.12 13.89
C GLY A 475 25.51 -11.88 14.09
N TYR A 476 25.48 -11.35 15.32
CA TYR A 476 24.71 -10.14 15.65
C TYR A 476 25.15 -8.92 14.83
N TRP A 477 26.46 -8.71 14.63
CA TRP A 477 26.96 -7.59 13.82
C TRP A 477 26.57 -7.69 12.34
N ASN A 478 26.51 -8.91 11.78
CA ASN A 478 26.02 -9.11 10.42
C ASN A 478 24.52 -8.77 10.30
N LEU A 479 23.70 -9.19 11.27
CA LEU A 479 22.27 -8.88 11.30
C LEU A 479 22.04 -7.36 11.40
N ILE A 480 22.76 -6.70 12.32
CA ILE A 480 22.72 -5.23 12.47
C ILE A 480 23.15 -4.55 11.17
N GLY A 481 24.19 -5.05 10.49
CA GLY A 481 24.63 -4.54 9.19
C GLY A 481 23.54 -4.64 8.12
N ILE A 482 22.80 -5.75 8.06
CA ILE A 482 21.67 -5.91 7.13
C ILE A 482 20.53 -4.96 7.49
N TRP A 483 20.21 -4.80 8.78
CA TRP A 483 19.19 -3.85 9.23
C TRP A 483 19.55 -2.41 8.83
N ILE A 484 20.79 -2.00 9.08
CA ILE A 484 21.31 -0.69 8.69
C ILE A 484 21.22 -0.51 7.17
N LEU A 485 21.51 -1.55 6.38
CA LEU A 485 21.40 -1.49 4.93
C LEU A 485 19.95 -1.26 4.48
N ILE A 486 18.99 -2.01 5.04
CA ILE A 486 17.56 -1.87 4.70
C ILE A 486 17.04 -0.48 5.11
N ILE A 487 17.33 -0.06 6.35
CA ILE A 487 16.88 1.25 6.89
C ILE A 487 17.56 2.40 6.15
N GLY A 488 18.87 2.29 5.90
CA GLY A 488 19.61 3.28 5.12
C GLY A 488 19.10 3.39 3.69
N SER A 489 18.78 2.25 3.06
CA SER A 489 18.15 2.22 1.73
C SER A 489 16.77 2.87 1.73
N PHE A 490 15.93 2.60 2.74
CA PHE A 490 14.65 3.28 2.92
C PHE A 490 14.81 4.80 3.02
N ALA A 491 15.76 5.27 3.84
CA ALA A 491 16.02 6.69 4.01
C ALA A 491 16.51 7.35 2.70
N VAL A 492 17.41 6.68 1.96
CA VAL A 492 17.93 7.20 0.67
C VAL A 492 16.82 7.32 -0.37
N PHE A 493 15.99 6.28 -0.54
CA PHE A 493 14.97 6.29 -1.59
C PHE A 493 13.79 7.22 -1.29
N SER A 494 13.48 7.48 -0.01
CA SER A 494 12.44 8.42 0.42
C SER A 494 12.95 9.87 0.56
N PHE A 495 14.27 10.11 0.56
CA PHE A 495 14.85 11.42 0.81
C PHE A 495 14.31 12.55 -0.10
N PRO A 496 14.21 12.38 -1.44
CA PRO A 496 13.71 13.45 -2.29
C PRO A 496 12.24 13.80 -2.01
N PHE A 497 11.45 12.84 -1.54
CA PHE A 497 10.05 13.03 -1.19
C PHE A 497 9.91 13.77 0.15
N ASN A 498 10.68 13.36 1.15
CA ASN A 498 10.66 13.96 2.50
C ASN A 498 11.08 15.43 2.52
N ARG A 499 11.70 15.94 1.46
CA ARG A 499 12.00 17.37 1.32
C ARG A 499 10.75 18.24 1.20
N TYR A 500 9.64 17.67 0.71
CA TYR A 500 8.39 18.38 0.43
C TYR A 500 7.18 17.79 1.17
N PHE A 501 7.38 16.71 1.92
CA PHE A 501 6.33 16.05 2.69
C PHE A 501 6.56 16.24 4.19
N VAL A 502 5.55 16.79 4.88
CA VAL A 502 5.54 16.94 6.34
C VAL A 502 4.48 15.99 6.91
N PRO A 503 4.86 15.02 7.76
CA PRO A 503 3.91 14.14 8.43
C PRO A 503 2.95 14.95 9.32
N PHE A 504 1.66 14.67 9.19
CA PHE A 504 0.59 15.40 9.89
C PHE A 504 0.05 14.67 11.14
N VAL A 505 0.90 13.92 11.85
CA VAL A 505 0.56 13.29 13.14
C VAL A 505 1.12 14.14 14.28
N HIS A 506 0.26 14.61 15.18
CA HIS A 506 0.62 15.57 16.24
C HIS A 506 1.10 14.93 17.55
N GLY A 507 1.06 13.60 17.65
CA GLY A 507 1.55 12.85 18.81
C GLY A 507 0.94 11.45 18.92
N ILE A 508 1.30 10.72 19.99
CA ILE A 508 0.81 9.36 20.25
C ILE A 508 -0.21 9.43 21.40
N GLY A 509 -1.49 9.28 21.10
CA GLY A 509 -2.53 9.18 22.11
C GLY A 509 -2.53 7.83 22.82
N VAL A 510 -2.84 7.85 24.12
CA VAL A 510 -2.97 6.64 24.96
C VAL A 510 -4.44 6.45 25.34
N VAL A 511 -5.03 5.32 24.93
CA VAL A 511 -6.44 4.98 25.19
C VAL A 511 -6.66 4.79 26.69
N GLY A 512 -7.61 5.52 27.28
CA GLY A 512 -7.87 5.52 28.73
C GLY A 512 -6.70 6.08 29.57
N GLY A 513 -5.73 6.73 28.91
CA GLY A 513 -4.52 7.21 29.55
C GLY A 513 -4.82 8.29 30.59
N TYR A 514 -5.77 9.19 30.30
CA TYR A 514 -6.11 10.29 31.20
C TYR A 514 -6.66 9.76 32.54
N GLU A 515 -7.61 8.83 32.50
CA GLU A 515 -8.19 8.19 33.68
C GLU A 515 -7.14 7.38 34.45
N MET A 516 -6.26 6.66 33.75
CA MET A 516 -5.14 5.96 34.38
C MET A 516 -4.15 6.93 35.05
N GLY A 517 -3.84 8.05 34.39
CA GLY A 517 -2.96 9.09 34.93
C GLY A 517 -3.54 9.75 36.18
N GLN A 518 -4.86 9.96 36.23
CA GLN A 518 -5.56 10.41 37.43
C GLN A 518 -5.49 9.36 38.55
N ALA A 519 -5.78 8.09 38.24
CA ALA A 519 -5.74 7.00 39.22
C ALA A 519 -4.33 6.79 39.82
N LEU A 520 -3.28 7.02 39.03
CA LEU A 520 -1.88 6.93 39.47
C LEU A 520 -1.36 8.21 40.13
N GLY A 521 -2.17 9.26 40.26
CA GLY A 521 -1.77 10.55 40.85
C GLY A 521 -0.79 11.36 39.99
N LEU A 522 -0.63 10.99 38.70
CA LEU A 522 0.20 11.71 37.71
C LEU A 522 -0.51 12.96 37.19
N ILE A 523 -1.84 12.96 37.18
CA ILE A 523 -2.68 14.10 36.81
C ILE A 523 -3.43 14.55 38.07
N LYS A 524 -3.24 15.81 38.49
CA LYS A 524 -3.84 16.37 39.71
C LYS A 524 -4.77 17.53 39.38
N GLY A 525 -5.93 17.61 40.04
CA GLY A 525 -6.90 18.70 39.92
C GLY A 525 -7.75 18.69 38.65
N GLU A 526 -8.44 19.81 38.37
CA GLU A 526 -9.07 20.10 37.07
C GLU A 526 -8.00 20.38 36.01
N ALA A 527 -7.25 19.35 35.65
CA ALA A 527 -6.25 19.44 34.59
C ALA A 527 -6.91 19.76 33.24
N ALA A 528 -6.13 20.34 32.33
CA ALA A 528 -6.52 20.56 30.95
C ALA A 528 -7.08 19.28 30.31
N SER A 529 -7.98 19.42 29.33
CA SER A 529 -8.61 18.31 28.61
C SER A 529 -7.61 17.36 27.93
N VAL A 530 -6.37 17.81 27.73
CA VAL A 530 -5.24 17.04 27.21
C VAL A 530 -4.02 17.29 28.09
N VAL A 531 -3.33 16.22 28.49
CA VAL A 531 -2.07 16.26 29.23
C VAL A 531 -0.98 15.57 28.43
N ASN A 532 0.19 16.19 28.30
CA ASN A 532 1.33 15.64 27.56
C ASN A 532 2.36 15.05 28.53
N ILE A 533 2.74 13.79 28.32
CA ILE A 533 3.85 13.12 29.04
C ILE A 533 4.82 12.55 28.01
N GLY A 534 5.89 13.30 27.74
CA GLY A 534 6.84 12.95 26.68
C GLY A 534 6.14 12.91 25.31
N PRO A 535 6.27 11.84 24.51
CA PRO A 535 5.60 11.72 23.21
C PRO A 535 4.11 11.35 23.34
N PHE A 536 3.63 11.05 24.55
CA PHE A 536 2.29 10.54 24.79
C PHE A 536 1.30 11.66 25.14
N LEU A 537 0.13 11.58 24.53
CA LEU A 537 -1.02 12.46 24.76
C LEU A 537 -2.08 11.70 25.57
N LEU A 538 -2.46 12.25 26.72
CA LEU A 538 -3.52 11.71 27.57
C LEU A 538 -4.74 12.62 27.46
N GLU A 539 -5.76 12.18 26.73
CA GLU A 539 -6.97 12.96 26.43
C GLU A 539 -8.15 12.47 27.24
N LYS A 540 -8.92 13.40 27.84
CA LYS A 540 -10.10 13.05 28.65
C LYS A 540 -11.21 12.44 27.77
N GLY A 541 -11.84 11.35 28.23
CA GLY A 541 -12.97 10.74 27.53
C GLY A 541 -12.58 9.86 26.34
N ASN A 542 -11.30 9.47 26.24
CA ASN A 542 -10.81 8.54 25.23
C ASN A 542 -10.74 7.08 25.72
N ASN A 543 -11.35 6.76 26.87
CA ASN A 543 -11.42 5.40 27.43
C ASN A 543 -12.38 4.51 26.62
N LEU A 544 -11.94 4.16 25.41
CA LEU A 544 -12.68 3.39 24.42
C LEU A 544 -12.10 1.99 24.33
N SER A 545 -12.82 0.98 24.84
CA SER A 545 -12.41 -0.42 24.71
C SER A 545 -13.24 -1.14 23.64
N SER A 546 -12.59 -1.93 22.79
CA SER A 546 -13.31 -2.81 21.87
C SER A 546 -13.89 -4.00 22.62
N PRO A 547 -15.21 -4.24 22.58
CA PRO A 547 -15.79 -5.45 23.15
C PRO A 547 -15.21 -6.70 22.46
N LEU A 548 -14.80 -7.71 23.25
CA LEU A 548 -14.19 -8.94 22.73
C LEU A 548 -15.06 -9.65 21.68
N TRP A 549 -16.38 -9.59 21.82
CA TRP A 549 -17.28 -10.19 20.85
C TRP A 549 -17.31 -9.44 19.51
N MET A 550 -17.13 -8.11 19.51
CA MET A 550 -17.02 -7.34 18.28
C MET A 550 -15.71 -7.68 17.55
N LEU A 551 -14.61 -7.76 18.29
CA LEU A 551 -13.33 -8.26 17.76
C LEU A 551 -13.47 -9.70 17.22
N GLY A 552 -14.25 -10.54 17.89
CA GLY A 552 -14.58 -11.89 17.43
C GLY A 552 -15.36 -11.91 16.10
N VAL A 553 -16.26 -10.95 15.87
CA VAL A 553 -16.97 -10.83 14.58
C VAL A 553 -16.03 -10.29 13.48
N LEU A 554 -15.18 -9.31 13.79
CA LEU A 554 -14.28 -8.74 12.80
C LEU A 554 -13.14 -9.69 12.40
N TRP A 555 -12.52 -10.33 13.39
CA TRP A 555 -11.27 -11.08 13.20
C TRP A 555 -11.39 -12.58 13.46
N GLY A 556 -12.53 -13.06 13.98
CA GLY A 556 -12.67 -14.43 14.48
C GLY A 556 -12.47 -15.51 13.41
N PHE A 557 -12.86 -15.28 12.15
CA PHE A 557 -12.57 -16.21 11.05
C PHE A 557 -11.07 -16.49 10.91
N PHE A 558 -10.26 -15.43 10.97
CA PHE A 558 -8.80 -15.53 10.84
C PHE A 558 -8.17 -16.20 12.06
N TYR A 559 -8.59 -15.83 13.27
CA TYR A 559 -8.06 -16.44 14.49
C TYR A 559 -8.52 -17.90 14.67
N PHE A 560 -9.69 -18.26 14.16
CA PHE A 560 -10.14 -19.64 14.07
C PHE A 560 -9.19 -20.45 13.17
N ASN A 561 -8.84 -19.90 12.00
CA ASN A 561 -7.83 -20.50 11.13
C ASN A 561 -6.46 -20.61 11.81
N ILE A 562 -5.98 -19.55 12.48
CA ILE A 562 -4.72 -19.59 13.23
C ILE A 562 -4.74 -20.70 14.29
N LEU A 563 -5.83 -20.85 15.04
CA LEU A 563 -5.99 -21.92 16.02
C LEU A 563 -5.89 -23.30 15.36
N LEU A 564 -6.55 -23.50 14.22
CA LEU A 564 -6.48 -24.75 13.46
C LEU A 564 -5.09 -25.02 12.89
N LEU A 565 -4.37 -23.98 12.47
CA LEU A 565 -2.98 -24.09 12.06
C LEU A 565 -2.12 -24.59 13.21
N PHE A 566 -2.20 -23.95 14.38
CA PHE A 566 -1.45 -24.36 15.58
C PHE A 566 -1.82 -25.76 16.05
N LEU A 567 -3.11 -26.11 16.05
CA LEU A 567 -3.58 -27.45 16.38
C LEU A 567 -2.98 -28.48 15.40
N SER A 568 -3.02 -28.21 14.09
CA SER A 568 -2.44 -29.09 13.09
C SER A 568 -0.92 -29.25 13.26
N MET A 569 -0.21 -28.17 13.61
CA MET A 569 1.23 -28.18 13.87
C MET A 569 1.56 -29.02 15.11
N TYR A 570 0.87 -28.78 16.23
CA TYR A 570 1.06 -29.53 17.47
C TYR A 570 0.86 -31.03 17.24
N MET A 571 -0.19 -31.42 16.52
CA MET A 571 -0.48 -32.82 16.24
C MET A 571 0.56 -33.46 15.30
N ARG A 572 1.05 -32.74 14.28
CA ARG A 572 2.14 -33.21 13.40
C ARG A 572 3.43 -33.45 14.18
N ILE A 573 3.78 -32.56 15.11
CA ILE A 573 4.96 -32.70 15.97
C ILE A 573 4.81 -33.92 16.88
N LYS A 574 3.68 -34.02 17.61
CA LYS A 574 3.39 -35.15 18.51
C LYS A 574 3.43 -36.51 17.78
N HIS A 575 2.92 -36.56 16.55
CA HIS A 575 2.96 -37.79 15.75
C HIS A 575 4.38 -38.18 15.34
N ARG A 576 5.26 -37.22 15.00
CA ARG A 576 6.67 -37.52 14.67
C ARG A 576 7.45 -38.04 15.87
N THR A 577 7.22 -37.48 17.06
CA THR A 577 7.88 -37.93 18.30
C THR A 577 7.45 -39.33 18.72
N ASN A 578 6.18 -39.70 18.56
CA ASN A 578 5.72 -41.05 18.88
C ASN A 578 6.24 -42.13 17.92
N SER A 579 6.60 -41.79 16.68
CA SER A 579 7.18 -42.74 15.72
C SER A 579 8.68 -43.03 15.94
N ASN A 580 9.39 -42.14 16.64
CA ASN A 580 10.81 -42.29 16.97
C ASN A 580 10.94 -42.49 18.49
N LEU A 581 10.72 -43.72 18.96
CA LEU A 581 11.03 -44.16 20.31
C LEU A 581 12.55 -44.13 20.56
N THR A 582 13.08 -42.96 20.91
CA THR A 582 14.28 -42.85 21.73
C THR A 582 14.05 -41.77 22.78
N ASN A 583 14.17 -42.15 24.05
CA ASN A 583 14.03 -41.35 25.26
C ASN A 583 14.78 -40.01 25.18
N ILE A 584 14.09 -38.95 24.77
CA ILE A 584 14.63 -37.59 24.83
C ILE A 584 13.71 -36.77 25.74
N ARG A 585 14.26 -36.37 26.89
CA ARG A 585 13.61 -35.55 27.93
C ARG A 585 12.90 -34.34 27.31
N VAL A 586 11.60 -34.24 27.60
CA VAL A 586 10.63 -33.25 27.07
C VAL A 586 10.90 -31.81 27.54
N HIS A 587 11.85 -31.57 28.44
CA HIS A 587 11.99 -30.29 29.15
C HIS A 587 13.12 -29.36 28.66
N SER A 588 13.43 -29.30 27.36
CA SER A 588 14.17 -28.14 26.84
C SER A 588 13.83 -27.69 25.41
N ASN A 589 13.43 -26.42 25.38
CA ASN A 589 13.59 -25.41 24.33
C ASN A 589 12.54 -25.36 23.21
N ILE A 590 11.61 -24.42 23.34
CA ILE A 590 10.78 -23.84 22.25
C ILE A 590 11.60 -23.61 20.97
N ILE A 591 12.86 -23.19 21.11
CA ILE A 591 13.81 -23.01 20.00
C ILE A 591 14.00 -24.29 19.19
N ARG A 592 14.00 -25.47 19.82
CA ARG A 592 14.11 -26.77 19.13
C ARG A 592 12.86 -27.06 18.32
N VAL A 593 11.67 -26.81 18.87
CA VAL A 593 10.39 -26.96 18.16
C VAL A 593 10.34 -26.02 16.95
N ILE A 594 10.73 -24.75 17.12
CA ILE A 594 10.80 -23.75 16.04
C ILE A 594 11.74 -24.21 14.91
N ARG A 595 12.88 -24.82 15.25
CA ARG A 595 13.85 -25.34 14.26
C ARG A 595 13.35 -26.54 13.47
N GLU A 596 12.35 -27.27 13.97
CA GLU A 596 11.75 -28.42 13.30
C GLU A 596 10.56 -28.03 12.39
N LEU A 597 10.11 -26.77 12.43
CA LEU A 597 9.03 -26.26 11.60
C LEU A 597 9.45 -26.08 10.14
N GLU A 598 8.48 -26.23 9.24
CA GLU A 598 8.68 -25.96 7.82
C GLU A 598 8.87 -24.44 7.61
N PRO A 599 9.75 -24.01 6.68
CA PRO A 599 10.02 -22.59 6.46
C PRO A 599 8.77 -21.76 6.12
N SER A 600 7.87 -22.29 5.31
CA SER A 600 6.57 -21.66 5.05
C SER A 600 5.79 -21.40 6.33
N THR A 601 5.79 -22.34 7.29
CA THR A 601 5.15 -22.16 8.59
C THR A 601 5.80 -21.03 9.39
N LEU A 602 7.12 -20.94 9.40
CA LEU A 602 7.84 -19.86 10.09
C LEU A 602 7.54 -18.48 9.48
N PHE A 603 7.46 -18.41 8.16
CA PHE A 603 7.03 -17.19 7.47
C PHE A 603 5.59 -16.80 7.84
N LEU A 604 4.67 -17.77 7.88
CA LEU A 604 3.29 -17.53 8.32
C LEU A 604 3.21 -17.08 9.78
N LEU A 605 4.07 -17.62 10.66
CA LEU A 605 4.16 -17.13 12.05
C LEU A 605 4.62 -15.67 12.12
N ALA A 606 5.54 -15.25 11.26
CA ALA A 606 5.94 -13.84 11.18
C ALA A 606 4.77 -12.94 10.76
N LEU A 607 3.98 -13.37 9.76
CA LEU A 607 2.76 -12.66 9.36
C LEU A 607 1.76 -12.59 10.53
N ILE A 608 1.50 -13.70 11.22
CA ILE A 608 0.60 -13.76 12.38
C ILE A 608 1.06 -12.83 13.49
N ILE A 609 2.36 -12.80 13.82
CA ILE A 609 2.92 -11.95 14.88
C ILE A 609 2.71 -10.48 14.53
N VAL A 610 3.07 -10.08 13.31
CA VAL A 610 2.91 -8.69 12.88
C VAL A 610 1.43 -8.31 12.84
N SER A 611 0.57 -9.09 12.17
CA SER A 611 -0.85 -8.79 12.06
C SER A 611 -1.55 -8.76 13.43
N THR A 612 -1.20 -9.66 14.34
CA THR A 612 -1.74 -9.64 15.71
C THR A 612 -1.29 -8.38 16.46
N GLY A 613 -0.02 -7.99 16.32
CA GLY A 613 0.48 -6.73 16.87
C GLY A 613 -0.29 -5.52 16.33
N LEU A 614 -0.52 -5.46 15.02
CA LEU A 614 -1.30 -4.39 14.36
C LEU A 614 -2.73 -4.29 14.88
N LEU A 615 -3.37 -5.42 15.23
CA LEU A 615 -4.72 -5.43 15.80
C LEU A 615 -4.76 -5.07 17.29
N ILE A 616 -3.66 -5.30 18.02
CA ILE A 616 -3.55 -5.00 19.46
C ILE A 616 -3.17 -3.53 19.70
N VAL A 617 -2.24 -2.98 18.92
CA VAL A 617 -1.77 -1.58 19.07
C VAL A 617 -2.91 -0.56 19.19
N PRO A 618 -3.94 -0.53 18.33
CA PRO A 618 -5.02 0.46 18.42
C PRO A 618 -5.94 0.29 19.64
N GLU A 619 -5.82 -0.79 20.41
CA GLU A 619 -6.49 -0.93 21.70
C GLU A 619 -5.79 -0.15 22.82
N PHE A 620 -4.55 0.28 22.61
CA PHE A 620 -3.74 0.98 23.61
C PHE A 620 -3.20 2.33 23.13
N PHE A 621 -2.83 2.44 21.87
CA PHE A 621 -2.17 3.62 21.29
C PHE A 621 -2.82 4.04 19.98
N TYR A 622 -2.87 5.34 19.72
CA TYR A 622 -3.29 5.88 18.43
C TYR A 622 -2.41 7.06 18.00
N ALA A 623 -2.31 7.28 16.69
CA ALA A 623 -1.77 8.52 16.17
C ALA A 623 -2.83 9.61 16.25
N LYS A 624 -2.51 10.71 16.93
CA LYS A 624 -3.42 11.84 17.09
C LYS A 624 -3.62 12.53 15.73
N ASP A 625 -4.88 12.61 15.32
CA ASP A 625 -5.35 13.34 14.15
C ASP A 625 -6.42 14.40 14.54
N ILE A 626 -7.02 15.02 13.53
CA ILE A 626 -7.94 16.15 13.69
C ILE A 626 -9.37 15.74 14.11
N TYR A 627 -9.71 14.46 14.17
CA TYR A 627 -11.11 14.04 14.35
C TYR A 627 -11.51 14.00 15.84
N PRO A 628 -12.41 14.89 16.30
CA PRO A 628 -12.89 14.87 17.68
C PRO A 628 -13.77 13.65 17.91
N GLY A 629 -13.64 12.99 19.07
CA GLY A 629 -14.47 11.82 19.44
C GLY A 629 -14.13 10.51 18.71
N HIS A 630 -13.34 10.55 17.63
CA HIS A 630 -12.91 9.40 16.84
C HIS A 630 -11.42 9.09 16.99
N TYR A 631 -10.90 9.24 18.22
CA TYR A 631 -9.49 9.24 18.57
C TYR A 631 -8.61 8.21 17.84
N ARG A 632 -9.08 6.96 17.75
CA ARG A 632 -8.32 5.84 17.18
C ARG A 632 -8.84 5.31 15.84
N ALA A 633 -9.79 6.00 15.22
CA ALA A 633 -10.47 5.53 14.01
C ALA A 633 -9.49 5.26 12.86
N ASN A 634 -8.67 6.25 12.49
CA ASN A 634 -7.69 6.10 11.41
C ASN A 634 -6.54 5.15 11.76
N THR A 635 -6.16 5.07 13.03
CA THR A 635 -5.14 4.10 13.46
C THR A 635 -5.67 2.67 13.31
N MET A 636 -6.87 2.39 13.81
CA MET A 636 -7.50 1.07 13.67
C MET A 636 -7.72 0.69 12.20
N PHE A 637 -8.11 1.67 11.37
CA PHE A 637 -8.24 1.49 9.94
C PHE A 637 -6.94 1.04 9.27
N LYS A 638 -5.90 1.86 9.36
CA LYS A 638 -4.64 1.63 8.63
C LYS A 638 -3.97 0.33 9.07
N LEU A 639 -3.96 0.05 10.38
CA LEU A 639 -3.37 -1.17 10.93
C LEU A 639 -4.24 -2.41 10.64
N GLY A 640 -5.56 -2.29 10.78
CA GLY A 640 -6.52 -3.36 10.52
C GLY A 640 -6.55 -3.80 9.06
N TYR A 641 -6.42 -2.85 8.13
CA TYR A 641 -6.39 -3.14 6.68
C TYR A 641 -5.22 -4.06 6.30
N GLN A 642 -4.02 -3.75 6.79
CA GLN A 642 -2.83 -4.57 6.55
C GLN A 642 -2.89 -5.92 7.28
N ALA A 643 -3.43 -5.94 8.50
CA ALA A 643 -3.67 -7.17 9.22
C ALA A 643 -4.63 -8.10 8.44
N PHE A 644 -5.69 -7.56 7.84
CA PHE A 644 -6.64 -8.33 7.04
C PHE A 644 -5.97 -9.04 5.85
N ILE A 645 -5.09 -8.35 5.12
CA ILE A 645 -4.36 -8.92 3.97
C ILE A 645 -3.47 -10.09 4.44
N MET A 646 -2.65 -9.87 5.47
CA MET A 646 -1.74 -10.89 6.00
C MET A 646 -2.49 -12.10 6.56
N LEU A 647 -3.56 -11.88 7.31
CA LEU A 647 -4.38 -12.93 7.89
C LEU A 647 -5.14 -13.73 6.83
N SER A 648 -5.59 -13.09 5.75
CA SER A 648 -6.22 -13.76 4.60
C SER A 648 -5.25 -14.72 3.89
N ILE A 649 -3.99 -14.33 3.75
CA ILE A 649 -2.92 -15.22 3.23
C ILE A 649 -2.73 -16.43 4.14
N VAL A 650 -2.70 -16.22 5.47
CA VAL A 650 -2.58 -17.29 6.46
C VAL A 650 -3.77 -18.26 6.40
N SER A 651 -5.00 -17.74 6.34
CA SER A 651 -6.21 -18.57 6.24
C SER A 651 -6.24 -19.40 4.96
N GLY A 652 -5.94 -18.80 3.81
CA GLY A 652 -5.94 -19.52 2.52
C GLY A 652 -4.99 -20.72 2.50
N TYR A 653 -3.79 -20.57 3.07
CA TYR A 653 -2.87 -21.70 3.26
C TYR A 653 -3.41 -22.73 4.26
N THR A 654 -3.93 -22.26 5.40
CA THR A 654 -4.34 -23.12 6.52
C THR A 654 -5.45 -24.07 6.12
N ILE A 655 -6.50 -23.57 5.45
CA ILE A 655 -7.66 -24.36 5.00
C ILE A 655 -7.21 -25.58 4.18
N ILE A 656 -6.34 -25.37 3.19
CA ILE A 656 -5.87 -26.44 2.30
C ILE A 656 -4.86 -27.36 3.01
N SER A 657 -3.98 -26.81 3.83
CA SER A 657 -3.02 -27.59 4.63
C SER A 657 -3.72 -28.50 5.64
N LEU A 658 -4.80 -28.02 6.27
CA LEU A 658 -5.63 -28.77 7.20
C LEU A 658 -6.42 -29.86 6.48
N ARG A 659 -7.09 -29.54 5.37
CA ARG A 659 -7.82 -30.53 4.56
C ARG A 659 -6.90 -31.70 4.17
N ASP A 660 -5.71 -31.40 3.67
CA ASP A 660 -4.73 -32.43 3.30
C ASP A 660 -4.28 -33.27 4.50
N TYR A 661 -4.21 -32.69 5.71
CA TYR A 661 -3.88 -33.40 6.93
C TYR A 661 -5.03 -34.30 7.40
N VAL A 662 -6.27 -33.79 7.40
CA VAL A 662 -7.49 -34.54 7.76
C VAL A 662 -7.67 -35.75 6.83
N LEU A 663 -7.47 -35.59 5.52
CA LEU A 663 -7.54 -36.70 4.56
C LEU A 663 -6.46 -37.77 4.83
N LYS A 664 -5.24 -37.37 5.21
CA LYS A 664 -4.19 -38.33 5.59
C LYS A 664 -4.52 -39.09 6.87
N LEU A 665 -5.14 -38.45 7.85
CA LEU A 665 -5.57 -39.10 9.09
C LEU A 665 -6.64 -40.18 8.83
N LYS A 666 -7.56 -39.91 7.90
CA LYS A 666 -8.56 -40.89 7.43
C LYS A 666 -7.88 -42.14 6.86
N SER A 667 -6.90 -41.95 5.98
CA SER A 667 -6.13 -43.07 5.40
C SER A 667 -5.25 -43.80 6.42
N SER A 668 -4.87 -43.16 7.52
CA SER A 668 -3.99 -43.73 8.55
C SER A 668 -4.74 -44.45 9.69
N GLY A 669 -6.07 -44.59 9.60
CA GLY A 669 -6.89 -45.30 10.60
C GLY A 669 -7.13 -44.54 11.91
N GLN A 670 -6.76 -43.26 12.02
CA GLN A 670 -6.89 -42.44 13.24
C GLN A 670 -8.29 -41.82 13.38
N ASN A 671 -9.31 -42.66 13.53
CA ASN A 671 -10.71 -42.28 13.37
C ASN A 671 -11.22 -41.22 14.37
N VAL A 672 -10.77 -41.24 15.63
CA VAL A 672 -11.21 -40.26 16.64
C VAL A 672 -10.70 -38.86 16.31
N LEU A 673 -9.40 -38.72 16.04
CA LEU A 673 -8.79 -37.44 15.70
C LEU A 673 -9.31 -36.90 14.36
N TYR A 674 -9.50 -37.80 13.39
CA TYR A 674 -10.15 -37.46 12.11
C TYR A 674 -11.53 -36.84 12.34
N ARG A 675 -12.42 -37.50 13.11
CA ARG A 675 -13.76 -36.98 13.40
C ARG A 675 -13.72 -35.64 14.13
N PHE A 676 -12.82 -35.49 15.10
CA PHE A 676 -12.65 -34.24 15.84
C PHE A 676 -12.27 -33.09 14.91
N LEU A 677 -11.21 -33.24 14.11
CA LEU A 677 -10.77 -32.20 13.17
C LEU A 677 -11.77 -31.96 12.03
N GLN A 678 -12.54 -32.97 11.63
CA GLN A 678 -13.59 -32.84 10.63
C GLN A 678 -14.69 -31.88 11.10
N VAL A 679 -15.08 -31.92 12.39
CA VAL A 679 -16.06 -30.98 12.95
C VAL A 679 -15.56 -29.54 12.84
N PHE A 680 -14.32 -29.26 13.25
CA PHE A 680 -13.74 -27.92 13.12
C PHE A 680 -13.64 -27.47 11.66
N PHE A 681 -13.29 -28.37 10.75
CA PHE A 681 -13.26 -28.06 9.32
C PHE A 681 -14.65 -27.70 8.77
N ILE A 682 -15.72 -28.34 9.25
CA ILE A 682 -17.10 -27.98 8.87
C ILE A 682 -17.44 -26.55 9.36
N PHE A 683 -17.09 -26.21 10.60
CA PHE A 683 -17.26 -24.84 11.11
C PHE A 683 -16.45 -23.82 10.30
N ASP A 684 -15.22 -24.17 9.92
CA ASP A 684 -14.37 -23.32 9.08
C ASP A 684 -15.02 -23.04 7.73
N MET A 685 -15.62 -24.05 7.09
CA MET A 685 -16.35 -23.88 5.83
C MET A 685 -17.60 -23.01 6.01
N ALA A 686 -18.31 -23.10 7.14
CA ALA A 686 -19.43 -22.21 7.43
C ALA A 686 -18.98 -20.75 7.59
N PHE A 687 -17.88 -20.50 8.31
CA PHE A 687 -17.29 -19.17 8.40
C PHE A 687 -16.75 -18.66 7.06
N LEU A 688 -16.16 -19.54 6.25
CA LEU A 688 -15.71 -19.20 4.92
C LEU A 688 -16.87 -18.71 4.04
N ILE A 689 -18.03 -19.38 4.09
CA ILE A 689 -19.24 -18.93 3.37
C ILE A 689 -19.66 -17.54 3.86
N LEU A 690 -19.70 -17.31 5.17
CA LEU A 690 -20.06 -16.00 5.74
C LEU A 690 -19.11 -14.89 5.27
N VAL A 691 -17.80 -15.08 5.29
CA VAL A 691 -16.89 -14.02 4.81
C VAL A 691 -16.96 -13.84 3.30
N MET A 692 -17.19 -14.91 2.53
CA MET A 692 -17.23 -14.88 1.07
C MET A 692 -18.56 -14.36 0.49
N ILE A 693 -19.63 -14.29 1.27
CA ILE A 693 -20.91 -13.74 0.81
C ILE A 693 -20.93 -12.20 0.82
N TYR A 694 -19.97 -11.55 1.48
CA TYR A 694 -19.93 -10.08 1.59
C TYR A 694 -20.02 -9.34 0.24
N PRO A 695 -19.22 -9.67 -0.81
CA PRO A 695 -19.30 -9.04 -2.13
C PRO A 695 -20.68 -9.07 -2.77
N TYR A 696 -21.46 -10.12 -2.52
CA TYR A 696 -22.79 -10.25 -3.08
C TYR A 696 -23.68 -9.10 -2.62
N PHE A 697 -23.59 -8.72 -1.34
CA PHE A 697 -24.35 -7.60 -0.80
C PHE A 697 -23.71 -6.25 -1.14
N SER A 698 -22.38 -6.14 -1.02
CA SER A 698 -21.71 -4.84 -1.16
C SER A 698 -21.70 -4.35 -2.61
N ILE A 699 -21.39 -5.20 -3.59
CA ILE A 699 -21.37 -4.83 -5.01
C ILE A 699 -22.78 -4.49 -5.48
N ASP A 700 -23.77 -5.32 -5.15
CA ASP A 700 -25.15 -5.11 -5.60
C ASP A 700 -25.79 -3.88 -4.94
N SER A 701 -25.45 -3.59 -3.69
CA SER A 701 -25.94 -2.41 -2.98
C SER A 701 -25.42 -1.09 -3.55
N TYR A 702 -24.15 -1.04 -3.99
CA TYR A 702 -23.55 0.19 -4.49
C TYR A 702 -23.73 0.35 -6.00
N TYR A 703 -23.42 -0.69 -6.78
CA TYR A 703 -23.45 -0.64 -8.24
C TYR A 703 -24.81 -0.97 -8.84
N GLY A 704 -25.67 -1.70 -8.12
CA GLY A 704 -26.94 -2.18 -8.67
C GLY A 704 -26.80 -3.01 -9.95
N ALA A 705 -25.61 -3.57 -10.21
CA ALA A 705 -25.26 -4.18 -11.50
C ALA A 705 -26.04 -5.49 -11.77
N PHE A 706 -26.59 -6.10 -10.73
CA PHE A 706 -27.30 -7.38 -10.81
C PHE A 706 -28.78 -7.29 -10.41
N LYS A 707 -29.28 -6.09 -10.07
CA LYS A 707 -30.70 -5.85 -9.79
C LYS A 707 -31.50 -5.67 -11.07
N ASP A 708 -32.78 -6.06 -11.02
CA ASP A 708 -33.76 -5.64 -12.02
C ASP A 708 -33.83 -4.11 -12.02
N LYS A 709 -33.91 -3.48 -13.20
CA LYS A 709 -34.09 -2.03 -13.33
C LYS A 709 -35.31 -1.53 -12.56
N LYS A 710 -36.38 -2.33 -12.48
CA LYS A 710 -37.59 -2.02 -11.70
C LYS A 710 -37.33 -2.02 -10.18
N LEU A 711 -36.24 -2.64 -9.74
CA LEU A 711 -35.79 -2.74 -8.35
C LEU A 711 -34.55 -1.87 -8.08
N GLY A 712 -34.30 -0.86 -8.93
CA GLY A 712 -33.17 0.06 -8.79
C GLY A 712 -31.85 -0.44 -9.39
N GLY A 713 -31.89 -1.43 -10.28
CA GLY A 713 -30.72 -1.87 -11.04
C GLY A 713 -30.19 -0.80 -11.99
N ARG A 714 -28.87 -0.64 -12.04
CA ARG A 714 -28.21 0.36 -12.91
C ARG A 714 -27.89 -0.25 -14.26
N SER A 715 -27.98 0.58 -15.30
CA SER A 715 -27.56 0.16 -16.63
C SER A 715 -26.05 0.38 -16.77
N TYR A 716 -25.43 -0.29 -17.73
CA TYR A 716 -24.04 -0.02 -18.05
C TYR A 716 -23.89 1.35 -18.75
N GLU A 717 -23.07 2.23 -18.17
CA GLU A 717 -22.84 3.63 -18.51
C GLU A 717 -21.46 3.91 -19.12
N GLY A 718 -20.59 2.90 -19.25
CA GLY A 718 -19.23 3.05 -19.76
C GLY A 718 -18.23 3.40 -18.66
N LEU A 719 -16.98 3.67 -19.02
CA LEU A 719 -15.89 3.91 -18.06
C LEU A 719 -15.55 5.39 -17.80
N ASP A 720 -16.16 6.34 -18.50
CA ASP A 720 -15.89 7.76 -18.31
C ASP A 720 -16.55 8.26 -17.02
N GLY A 721 -15.73 8.56 -16.01
CA GLY A 721 -16.20 9.00 -14.71
C GLY A 721 -16.68 10.44 -14.62
N THR A 722 -16.70 11.20 -15.72
CA THR A 722 -17.20 12.59 -15.75
C THR A 722 -18.60 12.74 -16.34
N VAL A 723 -19.19 11.66 -16.85
CA VAL A 723 -20.53 11.67 -17.48
C VAL A 723 -21.61 12.20 -16.54
N TRP A 724 -21.51 11.95 -15.24
CA TRP A 724 -22.45 12.46 -14.23
C TRP A 724 -22.57 13.99 -14.29
N MET A 725 -21.48 14.72 -14.57
CA MET A 725 -21.49 16.18 -14.67
C MET A 725 -22.31 16.68 -15.86
N THR A 726 -22.38 15.94 -16.96
CA THR A 726 -23.21 16.33 -18.10
C THR A 726 -24.71 16.30 -17.80
N ILE A 727 -25.09 15.65 -16.69
CA ILE A 727 -26.48 15.51 -16.23
C ILE A 727 -26.76 16.52 -15.11
N SER A 728 -25.87 16.65 -14.12
CA SER A 728 -26.11 17.47 -12.93
C SER A 728 -25.48 18.87 -12.97
N HIS A 729 -24.39 19.07 -13.72
CA HIS A 729 -23.58 20.30 -13.76
C HIS A 729 -23.07 20.59 -15.18
N LEU A 730 -23.97 20.59 -16.18
CA LEU A 730 -23.61 20.72 -17.60
C LEU A 730 -22.79 21.99 -17.89
N ASP A 731 -23.23 23.13 -17.36
CA ASP A 731 -22.57 24.42 -17.55
C ASP A 731 -21.12 24.44 -17.00
N ASP A 732 -20.91 23.80 -15.85
CA ASP A 732 -19.57 23.67 -15.25
C ASP A 732 -18.70 22.66 -16.01
N TYR A 733 -19.31 21.59 -16.54
CA TYR A 733 -18.60 20.63 -17.37
C TYR A 733 -18.02 21.31 -18.62
N GLU A 734 -18.80 22.14 -19.31
CA GLU A 734 -18.32 22.93 -20.44
C GLU A 734 -17.25 23.95 -20.03
N ALA A 735 -17.43 24.61 -18.88
CA ALA A 735 -16.45 25.52 -18.30
C ALA A 735 -15.10 24.81 -18.00
N ILE A 736 -15.14 23.58 -17.47
CA ILE A 736 -13.96 22.74 -17.20
C ILE A 736 -13.25 22.37 -18.51
N LEU A 737 -13.99 21.98 -19.55
CA LEU A 737 -13.42 21.68 -20.86
C LEU A 737 -12.74 22.92 -21.46
N TRP A 738 -13.38 24.09 -21.35
CA TRP A 738 -12.79 25.35 -21.77
C TRP A 738 -11.52 25.67 -20.97
N LEU A 739 -11.53 25.58 -19.64
CA LEU A 739 -10.36 25.82 -18.79
C LEU A 739 -9.19 24.89 -19.16
N LYS A 740 -9.46 23.60 -19.39
CA LYS A 740 -8.44 22.65 -19.86
C LYS A 740 -7.80 23.07 -21.19
N SER A 741 -8.57 23.67 -22.10
CA SER A 741 -8.02 24.21 -23.35
C SER A 741 -7.10 25.42 -23.15
N GLN A 742 -7.18 26.09 -21.99
CA GLN A 742 -6.32 27.22 -21.63
C GLN A 742 -5.01 26.80 -20.94
N ALA A 743 -4.83 25.50 -20.61
CA ALA A 743 -3.60 25.00 -20.03
C ALA A 743 -2.42 25.28 -20.95
N LYS A 744 -1.30 25.78 -20.40
CA LYS A 744 -0.08 26.07 -21.17
C LYS A 744 1.09 25.21 -20.66
N PRO A 745 1.05 23.88 -20.86
CA PRO A 745 2.05 22.97 -20.33
C PRO A 745 3.47 23.27 -20.85
N ASP A 746 3.60 23.87 -22.05
CA ASP A 746 4.88 24.22 -22.66
C ASP A 746 5.58 25.43 -22.01
N LEU A 747 4.86 26.23 -21.19
CA LEU A 747 5.45 27.35 -20.45
C LEU A 747 6.08 26.91 -19.11
N ALA A 748 5.92 25.65 -18.72
CA ALA A 748 6.60 25.09 -17.56
C ALA A 748 8.11 25.04 -17.82
N SER A 749 8.88 25.88 -17.15
CA SER A 749 10.35 25.89 -17.27
C SER A 749 11.00 25.18 -16.09
N ARG A 750 12.27 24.80 -16.27
CA ARG A 750 13.12 24.22 -15.21
C ARG A 750 13.22 25.13 -13.98
N ASP A 751 13.16 26.44 -14.19
CA ASP A 751 13.37 27.47 -13.17
C ASP A 751 12.05 28.02 -12.61
N ASN A 752 10.94 27.87 -13.33
CA ASN A 752 9.61 28.30 -12.87
C ASN A 752 8.52 27.26 -13.25
N PRO A 753 8.46 26.13 -12.52
CA PRO A 753 7.54 25.03 -12.83
C PRO A 753 6.08 25.36 -12.51
N THR A 754 5.83 26.42 -11.73
CA THR A 754 4.51 26.79 -11.19
C THR A 754 3.64 27.61 -12.14
N MET A 755 4.17 28.09 -13.27
CA MET A 755 3.41 28.93 -14.24
C MET A 755 2.68 28.14 -15.34
N ALA A 756 2.66 26.81 -15.28
CA ALA A 756 2.02 25.98 -16.31
C ALA A 756 0.49 26.03 -16.26
N SER A 757 -0.07 26.18 -15.05
CA SER A 757 -1.50 26.17 -14.77
C SER A 757 -1.96 27.55 -14.27
N PRO A 758 -3.01 28.14 -14.85
CA PRO A 758 -3.60 29.36 -14.32
C PRO A 758 -4.23 29.09 -12.95
N VAL A 759 -4.14 30.05 -12.03
CA VAL A 759 -4.90 30.01 -10.77
C VAL A 759 -6.34 30.43 -11.06
N ILE A 760 -7.30 29.62 -10.62
CA ILE A 760 -8.73 29.90 -10.72
C ILE A 760 -9.27 30.35 -9.36
N LEU A 761 -10.43 31.00 -9.36
CA LEU A 761 -11.24 31.22 -8.18
C LEU A 761 -12.56 30.48 -8.37
N GLU A 762 -12.87 29.59 -7.43
CA GLU A 762 -14.17 28.92 -7.30
C GLU A 762 -14.61 28.95 -5.83
N ALA A 763 -15.86 28.60 -5.56
CA ALA A 763 -16.40 28.61 -4.20
C ALA A 763 -15.75 27.56 -3.27
N VAL A 764 -15.47 27.99 -2.04
CA VAL A 764 -15.01 27.12 -0.95
C VAL A 764 -16.19 26.30 -0.41
N GLY A 765 -15.97 25.02 -0.15
CA GLY A 765 -16.99 24.19 0.48
C GLY A 765 -16.46 23.07 1.36
N GLU A 766 -17.41 22.45 2.06
CA GLU A 766 -17.12 21.39 3.02
C GLU A 766 -16.69 20.10 2.32
N SER A 767 -16.03 19.22 3.07
CA SER A 767 -15.62 17.91 2.56
C SER A 767 -16.82 17.10 2.07
N TYR A 768 -16.65 16.33 1.00
CA TYR A 768 -17.67 15.43 0.43
C TYR A 768 -18.89 16.16 -0.17
N THR A 769 -18.71 17.41 -0.59
CA THR A 769 -19.71 18.21 -1.32
C THR A 769 -19.27 18.47 -2.76
N ASP A 770 -20.12 19.06 -3.60
CA ASP A 770 -19.78 19.36 -5.00
C ASP A 770 -18.91 20.62 -5.17
N TYR A 771 -18.56 21.30 -4.06
CA TYR A 771 -17.59 22.40 -4.09
C TYR A 771 -16.18 21.88 -4.44
N ALA A 772 -15.35 22.76 -5.00
CA ALA A 772 -14.02 22.42 -5.51
C ALA A 772 -14.00 21.43 -6.72
N ARG A 773 -15.15 21.23 -7.38
CA ARG A 773 -15.26 20.36 -8.56
C ARG A 773 -14.40 20.86 -9.74
N ILE A 774 -14.28 22.17 -9.95
CA ILE A 774 -13.60 22.71 -11.13
C ILE A 774 -12.08 22.52 -10.98
N SER A 775 -11.49 22.87 -9.84
CA SER A 775 -10.07 22.60 -9.56
C SER A 775 -9.76 21.09 -9.60
N SER A 776 -10.62 20.25 -9.03
CA SER A 776 -10.42 18.79 -9.04
C SER A 776 -10.40 18.21 -10.45
N HIS A 777 -11.28 18.69 -11.34
CA HIS A 777 -11.38 18.17 -12.70
C HIS A 777 -10.36 18.78 -13.66
N THR A 778 -9.93 20.02 -13.44
CA THR A 778 -8.91 20.72 -14.25
C THR A 778 -7.49 20.41 -13.80
N GLY A 779 -7.28 20.15 -12.50
CA GLY A 779 -5.96 20.14 -11.87
C GLY A 779 -5.35 21.53 -11.74
N PHE A 780 -6.15 22.60 -11.84
CA PHE A 780 -5.70 23.98 -11.66
C PHE A 780 -5.84 24.40 -10.19
N PRO A 781 -4.85 25.12 -9.62
CA PRO A 781 -4.95 25.64 -8.26
C PRO A 781 -6.13 26.60 -8.12
N THR A 782 -6.92 26.44 -7.06
CA THR A 782 -7.84 27.47 -6.55
C THR A 782 -7.29 28.08 -5.25
N VAL A 783 -7.79 29.26 -4.88
CA VAL A 783 -7.39 29.93 -3.61
C VAL A 783 -7.57 28.99 -2.42
N LEU A 784 -8.74 28.33 -2.35
CA LEU A 784 -9.03 27.29 -1.37
C LEU A 784 -10.14 26.35 -1.89
N GLY A 785 -9.93 25.04 -1.78
CA GLY A 785 -10.92 23.99 -2.08
C GLY A 785 -11.66 23.53 -0.82
N TRP A 786 -11.35 22.31 -0.35
CA TRP A 786 -11.92 21.75 0.89
C TRP A 786 -11.02 22.05 2.12
N PRO A 787 -11.45 22.92 3.05
CA PRO A 787 -10.61 23.40 4.14
C PRO A 787 -10.22 22.32 5.16
N VAL A 788 -11.10 21.35 5.43
CA VAL A 788 -10.82 20.25 6.38
C VAL A 788 -9.74 19.31 5.84
N HIS A 789 -9.69 19.08 4.53
CA HIS A 789 -8.65 18.26 3.91
C HIS A 789 -7.30 18.97 3.94
N GLU A 790 -7.26 20.26 3.60
CA GLU A 790 -6.04 21.07 3.72
C GLU A 790 -5.55 21.16 5.18
N TRP A 791 -6.48 21.27 6.14
CA TRP A 791 -6.14 21.21 7.57
C TRP A 791 -5.51 19.88 7.94
N LEU A 792 -6.10 18.76 7.53
CA LEU A 792 -5.55 17.43 7.78
C LEU A 792 -4.13 17.30 7.22
N TRP A 793 -3.92 17.73 5.98
CA TRP A 793 -2.64 17.55 5.29
C TRP A 793 -1.55 18.48 5.84
N ARG A 794 -1.90 19.70 6.24
CA ARG A 794 -0.91 20.70 6.71
C ARG A 794 -0.73 20.70 8.22
N GLY A 795 -1.62 20.05 8.95
CA GLY A 795 -1.57 19.96 10.40
C GLY A 795 -2.04 21.20 11.15
N SER A 796 -2.47 22.27 10.47
CA SER A 796 -3.06 23.47 11.08
C SER A 796 -4.23 24.02 10.26
N TYR A 797 -5.25 24.54 10.95
CA TYR A 797 -6.41 25.21 10.35
C TYR A 797 -6.16 26.71 10.09
N ASP A 798 -5.04 27.26 10.54
CA ASP A 798 -4.79 28.71 10.48
C ASP A 798 -4.80 29.26 9.05
N GLU A 799 -4.15 28.58 8.11
CA GLU A 799 -4.07 29.01 6.72
C GLU A 799 -5.37 28.69 5.95
N PRO A 800 -5.93 27.46 5.99
CA PRO A 800 -7.23 27.20 5.37
C PRO A 800 -8.33 28.12 5.90
N GLY A 801 -8.42 28.31 7.22
CA GLY A 801 -9.42 29.14 7.86
C GLY A 801 -9.37 30.62 7.44
N LYS A 802 -8.16 31.20 7.29
CA LYS A 802 -8.01 32.57 6.76
C LYS A 802 -8.52 32.69 5.33
N ARG A 803 -8.21 31.69 4.48
CA ARG A 803 -8.60 31.73 3.07
C ARG A 803 -10.09 31.54 2.85
N VAL A 804 -10.81 30.85 3.74
CA VAL A 804 -12.28 30.82 3.72
C VAL A 804 -12.82 32.25 3.70
N GLU A 805 -12.29 33.11 4.58
CA GLU A 805 -12.71 34.50 4.72
C GLU A 805 -12.22 35.37 3.55
N GLU A 806 -11.00 35.18 3.07
CA GLU A 806 -10.48 35.92 1.90
C GLU A 806 -11.28 35.62 0.63
N VAL A 807 -11.65 34.36 0.39
CA VAL A 807 -12.52 34.02 -0.77
C VAL A 807 -13.90 34.66 -0.61
N ARG A 808 -14.48 34.66 0.61
CA ARG A 808 -15.74 35.36 0.89
C ARG A 808 -15.63 36.87 0.59
N GLN A 809 -14.54 37.51 1.01
CA GLN A 809 -14.28 38.93 0.73
C GLN A 809 -14.12 39.22 -0.76
N ILE A 810 -13.57 38.29 -1.55
CA ILE A 810 -13.50 38.45 -3.01
C ILE A 810 -14.91 38.42 -3.62
N TYR A 811 -15.76 37.46 -3.25
CA TYR A 811 -17.11 37.32 -3.84
C TYR A 811 -18.11 38.37 -3.34
N GLU A 812 -18.10 38.71 -2.05
CA GLU A 812 -19.08 39.62 -1.42
C GLU A 812 -18.54 41.05 -1.19
N GLY A 813 -17.28 41.30 -1.53
CA GLY A 813 -16.62 42.59 -1.32
C GLY A 813 -17.29 43.74 -2.08
N THR A 814 -17.22 44.94 -1.52
CA THR A 814 -17.75 46.16 -2.14
C THR A 814 -16.65 47.12 -2.60
N ASP A 815 -15.45 47.03 -2.04
CA ASP A 815 -14.30 47.83 -2.44
C ASP A 815 -13.47 47.16 -3.54
N LYS A 816 -13.39 47.81 -4.70
CA LYS A 816 -12.66 47.31 -5.87
C LYS A 816 -11.17 47.10 -5.61
N GLN A 817 -10.52 48.00 -4.88
CA GLN A 817 -9.08 47.93 -4.65
C GLN A 817 -8.72 46.77 -3.72
N SER A 818 -9.50 46.57 -2.65
CA SER A 818 -9.33 45.43 -1.73
C SER A 818 -9.52 44.09 -2.44
N VAL A 819 -10.56 43.94 -3.26
CA VAL A 819 -10.80 42.70 -4.02
C VAL A 819 -9.69 42.45 -5.04
N LEU A 820 -9.24 43.45 -5.79
CA LEU A 820 -8.12 43.31 -6.72
C LEU A 820 -6.81 42.95 -5.99
N SER A 821 -6.58 43.52 -4.81
CA SER A 821 -5.42 43.18 -3.97
C SER A 821 -5.45 41.71 -3.54
N LEU A 822 -6.60 41.20 -3.08
CA LEU A 822 -6.76 39.79 -2.73
C LEU A 822 -6.58 38.86 -3.94
N LEU A 823 -7.17 39.20 -5.09
CA LEU A 823 -6.96 38.44 -6.34
C LEU A 823 -5.47 38.44 -6.74
N ASN A 824 -4.78 39.57 -6.59
CA ASN A 824 -3.36 39.71 -6.93
C ASN A 824 -2.47 38.91 -5.96
N ASN A 825 -2.85 38.84 -4.67
CA ASN A 825 -2.13 38.05 -3.67
C ASN A 825 -2.03 36.58 -4.03
N PHE A 826 -2.96 36.03 -4.82
CA PHE A 826 -2.94 34.63 -5.27
C PHE A 826 -2.69 34.48 -6.78
N ASN A 827 -2.43 35.59 -7.49
CA ASN A 827 -2.28 35.61 -8.95
C ASN A 827 -3.46 34.94 -9.70
N VAL A 828 -4.68 35.19 -9.23
CA VAL A 828 -5.91 34.65 -9.82
C VAL A 828 -6.05 35.12 -11.27
N THR A 829 -6.04 34.17 -12.21
CA THR A 829 -6.19 34.46 -13.64
C THR A 829 -7.66 34.45 -14.05
N TYR A 830 -8.45 33.52 -13.51
CA TYR A 830 -9.84 33.31 -13.88
C TYR A 830 -10.75 33.26 -12.65
N ILE A 831 -11.86 33.99 -12.69
CA ILE A 831 -12.92 33.95 -11.68
C ILE A 831 -14.09 33.16 -12.27
N VAL A 832 -14.51 32.11 -11.59
CA VAL A 832 -15.73 31.38 -11.93
C VAL A 832 -16.91 32.00 -11.19
N ILE A 833 -18.02 32.21 -11.88
CA ILE A 833 -19.30 32.56 -11.28
C ILE A 833 -20.34 31.60 -11.84
N GLY A 834 -20.68 30.57 -11.07
CA GLY A 834 -21.71 29.59 -11.39
C GLY A 834 -22.79 29.51 -10.33
N LYS A 835 -23.53 28.41 -10.37
CA LYS A 835 -24.62 28.13 -9.41
C LYS A 835 -24.10 28.02 -7.97
N LEU A 836 -23.05 27.23 -7.73
CA LEU A 836 -22.53 27.01 -6.37
C LEU A 836 -21.91 28.27 -5.75
N GLU A 837 -21.29 29.12 -6.55
CA GLU A 837 -20.81 30.43 -6.09
C GLU A 837 -21.95 31.31 -5.59
N ARG A 838 -23.07 31.38 -6.32
CA ARG A 838 -24.27 32.14 -5.92
C ARG A 838 -24.97 31.55 -4.70
N GLU A 839 -25.02 30.22 -4.60
CA GLU A 839 -25.60 29.53 -3.44
C GLU A 839 -24.76 29.75 -2.16
N LYS A 840 -23.43 29.74 -2.27
CA LYS A 840 -22.52 29.90 -1.13
C LYS A 840 -22.43 31.34 -0.64
N TYR A 841 -22.45 32.31 -1.56
CA TYR A 841 -22.24 33.73 -1.27
C TYR A 841 -23.53 34.51 -1.60
N PRO A 842 -24.50 34.61 -0.67
CA PRO A 842 -25.80 35.24 -0.93
C PRO A 842 -25.69 36.75 -1.23
N ASN A 843 -24.60 37.40 -0.80
CA ASN A 843 -24.33 38.81 -1.11
C ASN A 843 -23.30 38.99 -2.23
N LEU A 844 -23.19 38.01 -3.14
CA LEU A 844 -22.23 38.04 -4.25
C LEU A 844 -22.40 39.30 -5.10
N ASN A 845 -21.32 40.08 -5.21
CA ASN A 845 -21.33 41.37 -5.88
C ASN A 845 -20.95 41.20 -7.36
N GLU A 846 -21.87 40.64 -8.16
CA GLU A 846 -21.61 40.38 -9.59
C GLU A 846 -21.17 41.64 -10.31
N LYS A 847 -21.84 42.77 -10.07
CA LYS A 847 -21.50 44.05 -10.72
C LYS A 847 -20.04 44.45 -10.50
N LEU A 848 -19.51 44.26 -9.29
CA LEU A 848 -18.10 44.52 -9.02
C LEU A 848 -17.21 43.52 -9.76
N LEU A 849 -17.45 42.22 -9.62
CA LEU A 849 -16.66 41.14 -10.24
C LEU A 849 -16.60 41.28 -11.78
N LEU A 850 -17.74 41.59 -12.40
CA LEU A 850 -17.85 41.89 -13.83
C LEU A 850 -16.98 43.08 -14.25
N SER A 851 -16.74 44.05 -13.35
CA SER A 851 -15.88 45.20 -13.60
C SER A 851 -14.38 44.93 -13.42
N LEU A 852 -14.01 43.77 -12.88
CA LEU A 852 -12.62 43.38 -12.61
C LEU A 852 -11.94 42.68 -13.79
N GLY A 853 -12.69 42.35 -14.84
CA GLY A 853 -12.18 41.49 -15.89
C GLY A 853 -13.05 41.45 -17.14
N GLU A 854 -12.70 40.55 -18.05
CA GLU A 854 -13.45 40.29 -19.27
C GLU A 854 -14.07 38.90 -19.23
N LYS A 855 -15.35 38.79 -19.60
CA LYS A 855 -16.02 37.51 -19.75
C LYS A 855 -15.40 36.76 -20.94
N VAL A 856 -14.78 35.62 -20.66
CA VAL A 856 -14.04 34.82 -21.67
C VAL A 856 -14.74 33.50 -21.99
N PHE A 857 -15.71 33.09 -21.16
CA PHE A 857 -16.53 31.92 -21.37
C PHE A 857 -17.89 32.09 -20.67
N GLU A 858 -18.93 31.48 -21.22
CA GLU A 858 -20.28 31.42 -20.66
C GLU A 858 -21.00 30.16 -21.19
N SER A 859 -21.60 29.40 -20.28
CA SER A 859 -22.59 28.36 -20.55
C SER A 859 -23.67 28.46 -19.49
N GLY A 860 -24.92 28.64 -19.91
CA GLY A 860 -26.08 28.71 -19.00
C GLY A 860 -25.84 29.65 -17.81
N GLU A 861 -25.77 29.10 -16.60
CA GLU A 861 -25.57 29.86 -15.36
C GLU A 861 -24.09 30.08 -14.99
N THR A 862 -23.15 29.41 -15.66
CA THR A 862 -21.71 29.49 -15.36
C THR A 862 -20.98 30.38 -16.35
N ALA A 863 -20.28 31.40 -15.82
CA ALA A 863 -19.42 32.28 -16.59
C ALA A 863 -18.01 32.34 -15.99
N ILE A 864 -17.01 32.51 -16.86
CA ILE A 864 -15.61 32.71 -16.46
C ILE A 864 -15.14 34.09 -16.88
N TYR A 865 -14.52 34.79 -15.93
CA TYR A 865 -13.96 36.12 -16.13
C TYR A 865 -12.44 36.09 -16.00
N LYS A 866 -11.74 36.60 -17.00
CA LYS A 866 -10.29 36.79 -16.94
C LYS A 866 -9.99 38.11 -16.25
N VAL A 867 -9.24 38.05 -15.14
CA VAL A 867 -8.91 39.22 -14.31
C VAL A 867 -8.03 40.21 -15.09
N LYS A 868 -8.31 41.51 -14.95
CA LYS A 868 -7.49 42.62 -15.45
C LYS A 868 -6.95 43.39 -14.23
N TYR A 869 -5.67 43.21 -13.95
CA TYR A 869 -4.95 43.89 -12.87
C TYR A 869 -4.60 45.33 -13.23
#